data_AF-A0A812V457-F1
#
_entry.id   AF-A0A812V457-F1
#
_cell.length_a   1.000
_cell.length_b   1.000
_cell.length_c   1.000
_cell.angle_alpha   90.00
_cell.angle_beta   90.00
_cell.angle_gamma   90.00
#
_symmetry.space_group_name_H-M   'P 1'
#
loop_
_entity.id
_entity.type
_entity.pdbx_description
1 polymer ?
#
loop_
_entity_poly.entity_id
_entity_poly.type
_entity_poly.pdbx_seq_one_letter_code
_entity_poly.pdbx_strand_id
1 'polypeptide(L)'
;MPFAKGSSCARCKRTFGAVPNPVVPNPAEGDVLQRRGNNNHCQVCFAFCSVHPTYKELSSKAITEKINQNQAEYDQNLSEYEATRRQGKRYKAEKSTTVSTETRQGISTKRILGYLYPLAALKKAGEEHLWSKLPRQTVQHMGRPVSGVLRETWGPGSIEVSEDSASQAVRSQIAAECEADEQEKADQAFNHLGQQLRLIVSEQEAADGGEAGLSLKASRPKPDEDQDDFMALWGVAPMVASSSASRSTSTKAAKDESSESTKPKRHKTNSAGSNKGFNFSCANDGNCADTASQPDQQQAPQGLGSSASWLFSMKAPSKGKAGKACPKVKEMETTEKLLTQHDQLKKLLVDDSKFLTLTYQKLSAHSDKLPARNTDDLQKVYRELSNTSTDGRACEVMKQLAAALIEIGPICEFISAFQDKESTGASMQSALHELQSTGIAVPASAGKMCKARLLVQHASACRWQDFLELMQSDETKELFGDDQDAFADFQAFSLQTALTNFLNQELHVPGFENYKQEMKDAGDEISAEEKEKRESRRNAAVTAFALEKTKQLHGFLVAFAESDVCVSWKDRHELSSWLEELNKLAILVDWAGHQDKVLSGEDVQTLTTARMQLVHKKSRFFESLTLFPFGQYIQQTCGVLLVSFLRDQNFKTELDSCIESCGNLRTFTSDSLFKQDTLEITVPGQAKVVDIVQKITAVQNQASNHFMQANEAQVDLVKVKIGELATAMSNACIYKFRKTCMDTLQPLLKTLVAGDIDADGTAKLVEIVNEAKNFLPVQQALLTRCLGTLGAEVVEMIQQNRTFWTRFSAIIPAVVNLMTPATVACEPGRLLGADILALMDMYSETKVQLLQKMCVDIWPEVLQIGNNIRRAAMLRLGKESQSFVQFVVFMSGQSEETARALAKDVVGEFQDEEDKIMVSYEAMFVHYGSHLPSDWSPMQAEVHVSSASLCAAGSALPLAKIFVHMVSWQKELVQFVPCATILLDGEPASLPKKFQSDECLIRALCAKEHEPGKFMHCLRSATDAAETIGHDMARCFAKTCLTKAPELFQKIVDIVKTEVLSTIAVLKKLHGNIPTSAQFIASLDKGEIDANMANSMCNDVSMQRLYMFLQCALEDFMGLKKVLVGISAAISVREIDDGSAASGSFSGVIAEAKAVIQVFAEFNDVSAKDATLISISSLVANTTMAQAITRELKVGETRPSLVNKALCGIRKRGWKLHPVLVQRSTAVLQGKAPKPAAK
;
A
#
# COMPACT_ATOMS: atom_id res chain seq x y z
N MET A 1 20.42 38.27 -37.90
CA MET A 1 21.12 37.36 -38.83
C MET A 1 20.10 36.41 -39.42
N PRO A 2 20.13 36.11 -40.73
CA PRO A 2 19.29 35.05 -41.30
C PRO A 2 19.74 33.69 -40.76
N PHE A 3 18.78 32.85 -40.38
CA PHE A 3 19.07 31.52 -39.82
C PHE A 3 19.66 30.59 -40.89
N ALA A 4 20.64 29.77 -40.52
CA ALA A 4 21.15 28.72 -41.40
C ALA A 4 20.01 27.75 -41.73
N LYS A 5 19.62 27.71 -43.03
CA LYS A 5 18.62 26.76 -43.55
C LYS A 5 19.05 25.34 -43.19
N GLY A 6 18.14 24.58 -42.55
CA GLY A 6 18.36 23.17 -42.20
C GLY A 6 18.71 22.87 -40.74
N SER A 7 18.80 23.85 -39.84
CA SER A 7 18.95 23.54 -38.40
C SER A 7 17.65 22.98 -37.79
N SER A 8 17.76 21.88 -37.06
CA SER A 8 16.64 21.19 -36.39
C SER A 8 16.76 21.21 -34.86
N CYS A 9 15.62 21.02 -34.19
CA CYS A 9 15.55 20.90 -32.74
C CYS A 9 16.24 19.61 -32.28
N ALA A 10 17.26 19.72 -31.41
CA ALA A 10 17.99 18.55 -30.91
C ALA A 10 17.13 17.53 -30.14
N ARG A 11 15.96 17.94 -29.63
CA ARG A 11 15.00 17.10 -28.90
C ARG A 11 13.99 16.41 -29.82
N CYS A 12 13.03 17.13 -30.40
CA CYS A 12 11.99 16.55 -31.29
C CYS A 12 12.39 16.41 -32.77
N LYS A 13 13.65 16.72 -33.14
CA LYS A 13 14.21 16.66 -34.51
C LYS A 13 13.52 17.52 -35.58
N ARG A 14 12.44 18.25 -35.25
CA ARG A 14 11.71 19.16 -36.16
C ARG A 14 12.54 20.38 -36.58
N THR A 15 12.45 20.77 -37.85
CA THR A 15 13.23 21.87 -38.45
C THR A 15 12.73 23.25 -38.02
N PHE A 16 13.64 24.14 -37.61
CA PHE A 16 13.29 25.52 -37.27
C PHE A 16 12.85 26.31 -38.50
N GLY A 17 11.82 27.14 -38.35
CA GLY A 17 11.36 28.05 -39.42
C GLY A 17 10.65 27.39 -40.61
N ALA A 18 10.48 26.07 -40.61
CA ALA A 18 9.79 25.33 -41.69
C ALA A 18 8.57 24.53 -41.20
N VAL A 19 8.53 24.16 -39.92
CA VAL A 19 7.40 23.45 -39.31
C VAL A 19 6.46 24.48 -38.67
N PRO A 20 5.14 24.48 -38.96
CA PRO A 20 4.18 25.36 -38.29
C PRO A 20 4.16 25.16 -36.76
N ASN A 21 3.83 26.20 -36.00
CA ASN A 21 3.92 26.22 -34.55
C ASN A 21 2.89 25.26 -33.92
N PRO A 22 3.31 24.12 -33.34
CA PRO A 22 2.42 23.00 -33.05
C PRO A 22 1.58 23.21 -31.77
N VAL A 23 1.69 24.34 -31.08
CA VAL A 23 0.83 24.70 -29.94
C VAL A 23 -0.25 25.73 -30.26
N VAL A 24 -0.26 26.28 -31.48
CA VAL A 24 -1.26 27.26 -31.94
C VAL A 24 -2.33 26.51 -32.76
N PRO A 25 -3.63 26.69 -32.49
CA PRO A 25 -4.68 26.22 -33.40
C PRO A 25 -4.68 27.11 -34.66
N ASN A 26 -4.53 26.49 -35.84
CA ASN A 26 -4.44 27.16 -37.16
C ASN A 26 -3.33 28.25 -37.23
N PRO A 27 -2.04 27.87 -37.12
CA PRO A 27 -0.92 28.82 -37.21
C PRO A 27 -0.89 29.51 -38.59
N ALA A 28 -0.66 30.82 -38.60
CA ALA A 28 -0.46 31.59 -39.83
C ALA A 28 0.87 31.22 -40.51
N GLU A 29 1.09 31.61 -41.77
CA GLU A 29 2.34 31.32 -42.50
C GLU A 29 3.62 31.83 -41.81
N GLY A 30 3.51 32.86 -40.95
CA GLY A 30 4.60 33.35 -40.11
C GLY A 30 4.78 32.63 -38.77
N ASP A 31 3.78 31.87 -38.30
CA ASP A 31 3.81 31.16 -37.02
C ASP A 31 4.51 29.80 -37.17
N VAL A 32 5.82 29.86 -37.40
CA VAL A 32 6.69 28.69 -37.52
C VAL A 32 7.46 28.39 -36.22
N LEU A 33 7.91 27.14 -36.07
CA LEU A 33 8.58 26.63 -34.88
C LEU A 33 9.87 27.41 -34.57
N GLN A 34 9.85 28.18 -33.47
CA GLN A 34 10.95 29.05 -33.07
C GLN A 34 11.98 28.36 -32.15
N ARG A 35 13.24 28.79 -32.30
CA ARG A 35 14.39 28.37 -31.48
C ARG A 35 14.44 29.20 -30.19
N ARG A 36 14.65 28.58 -29.03
CA ARG A 36 14.70 29.29 -27.75
C ARG A 36 16.08 29.93 -27.51
N GLY A 37 16.25 31.15 -28.03
CA GLY A 37 17.52 31.89 -27.94
C GLY A 37 18.68 31.13 -28.58
N ASN A 38 19.85 31.15 -27.96
CA ASN A 38 21.04 30.47 -28.49
C ASN A 38 21.01 28.94 -28.32
N ASN A 39 20.01 28.34 -27.67
CA ASN A 39 19.97 26.90 -27.41
C ASN A 39 19.53 26.09 -28.65
N ASN A 40 20.07 24.88 -28.84
CA ASN A 40 19.74 23.99 -29.97
C ASN A 40 18.35 23.30 -29.84
N HIS A 41 17.37 23.88 -29.13
CA HIS A 41 16.04 23.29 -28.96
C HIS A 41 14.91 24.32 -29.11
N CYS A 42 13.73 23.88 -29.53
CA CYS A 42 12.58 24.75 -29.74
C CYS A 42 11.89 25.15 -28.43
N GLN A 43 11.11 26.23 -28.50
CA GLN A 43 10.36 26.76 -27.36
C GLN A 43 9.33 25.75 -26.82
N VAL A 44 8.73 24.93 -27.68
CA VAL A 44 7.75 23.90 -27.31
C VAL A 44 8.40 22.77 -26.51
N CYS A 45 9.49 22.18 -27.01
CA CYS A 45 10.28 21.18 -26.29
C CYS A 45 10.88 21.70 -24.97
N PHE A 46 11.17 23.01 -24.88
CA PHE A 46 11.58 23.60 -23.61
C PHE A 46 10.40 23.65 -22.63
N ALA A 47 9.25 24.17 -23.05
CA ALA A 47 8.07 24.29 -22.21
C ALA A 47 7.58 22.92 -21.73
N PHE A 48 7.50 21.93 -22.62
CA PHE A 48 7.17 20.54 -22.28
C PHE A 48 8.11 19.95 -21.23
N CYS A 49 9.44 19.94 -21.47
CA CYS A 49 10.39 19.41 -20.49
C CYS A 49 10.39 20.17 -19.15
N SER A 50 9.92 21.43 -19.11
CA SER A 50 9.81 22.19 -17.86
C SER A 50 8.57 21.86 -17.02
N VAL A 51 7.57 21.17 -17.59
CA VAL A 51 6.34 20.77 -16.89
C VAL A 51 6.22 19.25 -16.70
N HIS A 52 6.79 18.44 -17.59
CA HIS A 52 6.68 16.98 -17.56
C HIS A 52 7.53 16.38 -16.42
N PRO A 53 6.97 15.53 -15.54
CA PRO A 53 7.66 15.05 -14.34
C PRO A 53 9.01 14.37 -14.65
N THR A 54 9.06 13.50 -15.67
CA THR A 54 10.26 12.75 -16.08
C THR A 54 11.45 13.63 -16.49
N TYR A 55 11.21 14.89 -16.88
CA TYR A 55 12.24 15.78 -17.45
C TYR A 55 12.49 17.07 -16.65
N LYS A 56 11.55 17.50 -15.79
CA LYS A 56 11.58 18.79 -15.08
C LYS A 56 12.81 18.95 -14.17
N GLU A 57 13.26 17.85 -13.56
CA GLU A 57 14.35 17.86 -12.57
C GLU A 57 15.70 17.41 -13.16
N LEU A 58 15.71 16.98 -14.43
CA LEU A 58 16.92 16.53 -15.11
C LEU A 58 17.74 17.70 -15.67
N SER A 59 19.07 17.58 -15.59
CA SER A 59 19.97 18.55 -16.24
C SER A 59 19.79 18.52 -17.77
N SER A 60 20.12 19.62 -18.48
CA SER A 60 19.94 19.65 -19.94
C SER A 60 20.76 18.60 -20.70
N LYS A 61 21.83 18.04 -20.11
CA LYS A 61 22.53 16.88 -20.66
C LYS A 61 21.70 15.61 -20.46
N ALA A 62 21.30 15.32 -19.22
CA ALA A 62 20.48 14.17 -18.86
C ALA A 62 19.12 14.12 -19.59
N ILE A 63 18.46 15.27 -19.81
CA ILE A 63 17.24 15.34 -20.66
C ILE A 63 17.54 14.84 -22.08
N THR A 64 18.67 15.26 -22.67
CA THR A 64 19.01 14.90 -24.05
C THR A 64 19.39 13.42 -24.15
N GLU A 65 20.08 12.90 -23.14
CA GLU A 65 20.45 11.48 -23.03
C GLU A 65 19.22 10.58 -22.85
N LYS A 66 18.29 10.95 -21.96
CA LYS A 66 17.03 10.21 -21.74
C LYS A 66 16.08 10.26 -22.94
N ILE A 67 16.06 11.36 -23.69
CA ILE A 67 15.33 11.44 -24.97
C ILE A 67 15.98 10.54 -26.03
N ASN A 68 17.32 10.47 -26.09
CA ASN A 68 18.00 9.57 -27.02
C ASN A 68 17.81 8.08 -26.65
N GLN A 69 17.57 7.76 -25.37
CA GLN A 69 17.24 6.40 -24.92
C GLN A 69 15.82 5.98 -25.34
N ASN A 70 14.82 6.86 -25.25
CA ASN A 70 13.46 6.59 -25.73
C ASN A 70 12.83 7.79 -26.46
N GLN A 71 13.20 7.93 -27.74
CA GLN A 71 12.72 9.03 -28.59
C GLN A 71 11.22 8.93 -28.89
N ALA A 72 10.68 7.71 -29.01
CA ALA A 72 9.27 7.47 -29.33
C ALA A 72 8.33 7.91 -28.18
N GLU A 73 8.65 7.50 -26.95
CA GLU A 73 7.93 7.95 -25.74
C GLU A 73 8.00 9.47 -25.58
N TYR A 74 9.16 10.08 -25.86
CA TYR A 74 9.29 11.55 -25.82
C TYR A 74 8.37 12.24 -26.84
N ASP A 75 8.37 11.78 -28.09
CA ASP A 75 7.59 12.41 -29.16
C ASP A 75 6.07 12.18 -29.00
N GLN A 76 5.66 11.05 -28.39
CA GLN A 76 4.26 10.81 -28.00
C GLN A 76 3.79 11.81 -26.93
N ASN A 77 4.45 11.84 -25.77
CA ASN A 77 4.08 12.74 -24.66
C ASN A 77 4.18 14.23 -25.07
N LEU A 78 5.12 14.58 -25.95
CA LEU A 78 5.22 15.92 -26.55
C LEU A 78 4.02 16.22 -27.47
N SER A 79 3.51 15.25 -28.22
CA SER A 79 2.31 15.41 -29.07
C SER A 79 1.05 15.65 -28.24
N GLU A 80 0.90 14.95 -27.11
CA GLU A 80 -0.20 15.16 -26.15
C GLU A 80 -0.14 16.55 -25.49
N TYR A 81 1.07 17.00 -25.12
CA TYR A 81 1.32 18.38 -24.69
C TYR A 81 0.92 19.40 -25.76
N GLU A 82 1.28 19.16 -27.02
CA GLU A 82 0.92 20.02 -28.14
C GLU A 82 -0.60 20.05 -28.38
N ALA A 83 -1.27 18.90 -28.34
CA ALA A 83 -2.72 18.79 -28.47
C ALA A 83 -3.47 19.52 -27.34
N THR A 84 -3.05 19.36 -26.10
CA THR A 84 -3.67 20.04 -24.94
C THR A 84 -3.50 21.55 -25.04
N ARG A 85 -2.32 22.02 -25.48
CA ARG A 85 -2.06 23.45 -25.71
C ARG A 85 -2.88 24.04 -26.86
N ARG A 86 -3.08 23.32 -27.97
CA ARG A 86 -3.98 23.77 -29.06
C ARG A 86 -5.42 23.99 -28.59
N GLN A 87 -5.88 23.20 -27.61
CA GLN A 87 -7.20 23.37 -26.98
C GLN A 87 -7.26 24.54 -25.96
N GLY A 88 -6.20 25.34 -25.81
CA GLY A 88 -6.10 26.41 -24.81
C GLY A 88 -5.93 25.91 -23.37
N LYS A 89 -5.89 24.60 -23.14
CA LYS A 89 -5.79 23.98 -21.82
C LYS A 89 -4.34 23.98 -21.31
N ARG A 90 -4.17 23.97 -19.99
CA ARG A 90 -2.86 23.67 -19.37
C ARG A 90 -2.62 22.17 -19.47
N TYR A 91 -1.44 21.76 -19.97
CA TYR A 91 -1.04 20.37 -19.92
C TYR A 91 -0.86 19.92 -18.47
N LYS A 92 -1.68 18.96 -18.05
CA LYS A 92 -1.52 18.17 -16.83
C LYS A 92 -0.95 16.81 -17.28
N ALA A 93 0.33 16.56 -17.03
CA ALA A 93 0.81 15.17 -17.05
C ALA A 93 0.15 14.44 -15.88
N GLU A 94 -0.19 13.16 -16.06
CA GLU A 94 -0.85 12.35 -15.03
C GLU A 94 -0.12 12.44 -13.69
N LYS A 95 -0.84 12.95 -12.69
CA LYS A 95 -0.44 13.01 -11.29
C LYS A 95 -1.71 12.94 -10.45
N SER A 96 -1.77 11.98 -9.53
CA SER A 96 -2.64 12.08 -8.37
C SER A 96 -2.31 13.36 -7.60
N THR A 97 -3.33 14.02 -7.05
CA THR A 97 -3.12 15.22 -6.23
C THR A 97 -3.23 14.83 -4.76
N THR A 98 -2.08 14.53 -4.14
CA THR A 98 -1.97 14.24 -2.71
C THR A 98 -2.08 15.53 -1.90
N VAL A 99 -3.18 15.70 -1.17
CA VAL A 99 -3.30 16.78 -0.18
C VAL A 99 -2.66 16.29 1.12
N SER A 100 -1.57 16.93 1.56
CA SER A 100 -0.91 16.54 2.82
C SER A 100 -0.71 17.70 3.80
N THR A 101 -1.00 17.44 5.07
CA THR A 101 -0.69 18.35 6.19
C THR A 101 0.53 17.87 6.95
N GLU A 102 1.51 18.75 7.15
CA GLU A 102 2.69 18.50 7.99
C GLU A 102 2.51 19.15 9.37
N THR A 103 2.54 18.36 10.44
CA THR A 103 2.74 18.89 11.80
C THR A 103 4.14 18.55 12.29
N ARG A 104 4.86 19.53 12.87
CA ARG A 104 6.26 19.40 13.29
C ARG A 104 6.41 19.63 14.79
N GLN A 105 6.94 18.63 15.49
CA GLN A 105 7.55 18.78 16.82
C GLN A 105 8.97 18.22 16.75
N GLY A 106 9.89 18.85 17.48
CA GLY A 106 11.31 18.50 17.45
C GLY A 106 11.87 18.37 18.85
N ILE A 107 12.69 17.34 19.06
CA ILE A 107 13.51 17.12 20.26
C ILE A 107 14.96 17.05 19.79
N SER A 108 15.87 17.62 20.58
CA SER A 108 17.31 17.57 20.35
C SER A 108 17.96 16.61 21.35
N THR A 109 18.85 15.75 20.87
CA THR A 109 19.66 14.85 21.70
C THR A 109 21.13 15.02 21.42
N LYS A 110 21.96 14.93 22.47
CA LYS A 110 23.36 15.34 22.46
C LYS A 110 24.27 14.14 22.71
N ARG A 111 24.99 13.69 21.68
CA ARG A 111 25.93 12.56 21.75
C ARG A 111 27.34 13.09 22.00
N ILE A 112 27.98 12.70 23.10
CA ILE A 112 29.39 13.02 23.32
C ILE A 112 30.24 12.23 22.31
N LEU A 113 31.00 12.96 21.48
CA LEU A 113 31.99 12.39 20.55
C LEU A 113 33.35 12.15 21.22
N GLY A 114 33.61 12.85 22.33
CA GLY A 114 34.79 12.69 23.16
C GLY A 114 35.17 13.99 23.85
N TYR A 115 36.34 14.01 24.45
CA TYR A 115 36.91 15.15 25.15
C TYR A 115 38.10 15.70 24.36
N LEU A 116 37.99 16.95 23.92
CA LEU A 116 39.04 17.67 23.21
C LEU A 116 40.05 18.22 24.24
N TYR A 117 41.29 17.77 24.17
CA TYR A 117 42.38 18.29 25.00
C TYR A 117 43.13 19.40 24.26
N PRO A 118 43.05 20.67 24.70
CA PRO A 118 43.98 21.71 24.26
C PRO A 118 45.41 21.37 24.68
N LEU A 119 46.42 21.98 24.06
CA LEU A 119 47.83 21.73 24.35
C LEU A 119 48.16 21.91 25.85
N ALA A 120 47.53 22.87 26.51
CA ALA A 120 47.69 23.10 27.95
C ALA A 120 47.13 21.94 28.82
N ALA A 121 46.08 21.25 28.38
CA ALA A 121 45.52 20.09 29.06
C ALA A 121 46.38 18.84 28.83
N LEU A 122 46.85 18.61 27.60
CA LEU A 122 47.83 17.54 27.31
C LEU A 122 49.12 17.72 28.13
N LYS A 123 49.64 18.95 28.23
CA LYS A 123 50.79 19.27 29.09
C LYS A 123 50.55 18.91 30.55
N LYS A 124 49.39 19.25 31.11
CA LYS A 124 49.02 18.90 32.49
C LYS A 124 48.82 17.40 32.70
N ALA A 125 48.41 16.67 31.67
CA ALA A 125 48.27 15.22 31.69
C ALA A 125 49.58 14.45 31.43
N GLY A 126 50.69 15.13 31.10
CA GLY A 126 51.96 14.49 30.71
C GLY A 126 51.98 13.95 29.26
N GLU A 127 50.99 14.29 28.45
CA GLU A 127 50.73 13.72 27.12
C GLU A 127 50.96 14.70 25.95
N GLU A 128 51.85 15.69 26.10
CA GLU A 128 52.16 16.68 25.04
C GLU A 128 52.54 16.02 23.69
N HIS A 129 53.14 14.83 23.73
CA HIS A 129 53.52 14.05 22.56
C HIS A 129 52.35 13.65 21.64
N LEU A 130 51.10 13.70 22.11
CA LEU A 130 49.92 13.45 21.26
C LEU A 130 49.61 14.62 20.32
N TRP A 131 50.02 15.85 20.66
CA TRP A 131 49.72 17.06 19.88
C TRP A 131 50.31 17.06 18.47
N SER A 132 51.41 16.33 18.28
CA SER A 132 52.09 16.14 17.00
C SER A 132 51.73 14.83 16.29
N LYS A 133 51.14 13.86 17.01
CA LYS A 133 50.80 12.52 16.47
C LYS A 133 49.35 12.38 16.01
N LEU A 134 48.41 13.06 16.67
CA LEU A 134 46.97 12.91 16.41
C LEU A 134 46.39 14.13 15.67
N PRO A 135 45.34 13.94 14.84
CA PRO A 135 44.71 15.04 14.12
C PRO A 135 44.09 16.06 15.09
N ARG A 136 44.36 17.34 14.81
CA ARG A 136 43.84 18.46 15.60
C ARG A 136 42.45 18.85 15.11
N GLN A 137 41.46 18.74 15.97
CA GLN A 137 40.10 19.24 15.74
C GLN A 137 39.94 20.63 16.37
N THR A 138 39.05 21.45 15.83
CA THR A 138 38.74 22.79 16.38
C THR A 138 37.25 22.90 16.62
N VAL A 139 36.86 23.23 17.85
CA VAL A 139 35.45 23.36 18.24
C VAL A 139 35.16 24.77 18.75
N GLN A 140 33.92 25.22 18.59
CA GLN A 140 33.44 26.47 19.18
C GLN A 140 33.06 26.21 20.63
N HIS A 141 33.81 26.79 21.58
CA HIS A 141 33.54 26.67 23.02
C HIS A 141 33.53 28.06 23.65
N MET A 142 32.42 28.41 24.32
CA MET A 142 32.18 29.74 24.89
C MET A 142 32.42 30.90 23.89
N GLY A 143 32.00 30.71 22.63
CA GLY A 143 32.10 31.71 21.56
C GLY A 143 33.50 31.87 20.95
N ARG A 144 34.50 31.09 21.38
CA ARG A 144 35.86 31.10 20.80
C ARG A 144 36.20 29.73 20.16
N PRO A 145 36.89 29.71 19.01
CA PRO A 145 37.43 28.48 18.46
C PRO A 145 38.59 28.00 19.33
N VAL A 146 38.50 26.76 19.82
CA VAL A 146 39.57 26.09 20.58
C VAL A 146 40.00 24.85 19.81
N SER A 147 41.28 24.79 19.45
CA SER A 147 41.88 23.62 18.80
C SER A 147 42.45 22.66 19.84
N GLY A 148 42.29 21.35 19.61
CA GLY A 148 42.85 20.31 20.46
C GLY A 148 42.87 18.92 19.82
N VAL A 149 43.24 17.91 20.61
CA VAL A 149 43.19 16.51 20.21
C VAL A 149 42.01 15.85 20.92
N LEU A 150 41.10 15.24 20.15
CA LEU A 150 39.95 14.52 20.72
C LEU A 150 40.40 13.18 21.31
N ARG A 151 39.92 12.85 22.51
CA ARG A 151 40.18 11.58 23.22
C ARG A 151 38.90 11.08 23.87
N GLU A 152 38.79 9.77 24.04
CA GLU A 152 37.62 9.13 24.67
C GLU A 152 37.63 9.28 26.20
N THR A 153 38.81 9.30 26.80
CA THR A 153 38.99 9.53 28.25
C THR A 153 38.79 11.00 28.60
N TRP A 154 38.06 11.30 29.67
CA TRP A 154 37.99 12.65 30.25
C TRP A 154 39.28 13.03 30.99
N GLY A 155 39.62 14.33 31.03
CA GLY A 155 40.73 14.82 31.84
C GLY A 155 40.62 16.29 32.26
N PRO A 156 41.46 16.74 33.21
CA PRO A 156 41.35 18.09 33.78
C PRO A 156 41.63 19.17 32.73
N GLY A 157 40.59 19.93 32.37
CA GLY A 157 40.69 20.98 31.36
C GLY A 157 40.55 20.51 29.91
N SER A 158 40.11 19.28 29.68
CA SER A 158 39.55 18.89 28.37
C SER A 158 38.14 19.47 28.19
N ILE A 159 37.77 19.78 26.95
CA ILE A 159 36.46 20.30 26.56
C ILE A 159 35.62 19.14 26.02
N GLU A 160 34.46 18.89 26.60
CA GLU A 160 33.51 17.92 26.04
C GLU A 160 33.03 18.37 24.66
N VAL A 161 33.19 17.51 23.67
CA VAL A 161 32.72 17.71 22.29
C VAL A 161 31.59 16.72 22.04
N SER A 162 30.52 17.26 21.48
CA SER A 162 29.27 16.55 21.31
C SER A 162 28.61 16.94 20.00
N GLU A 163 27.95 15.98 19.39
CA GLU A 163 27.10 16.15 18.24
C GLU A 163 25.64 16.27 18.71
N ASP A 164 24.97 17.36 18.36
CA ASP A 164 23.54 17.54 18.61
C ASP A 164 22.76 16.99 17.41
N SER A 165 22.05 15.87 17.58
CA SER A 165 21.10 15.36 16.59
C SER A 165 19.71 15.94 16.86
N ALA A 166 19.11 16.56 15.85
CA ALA A 166 17.76 17.12 15.91
C ALA A 166 16.86 16.37 14.94
N SER A 167 16.19 15.32 15.42
CA SER A 167 15.15 14.64 14.65
C SER A 167 13.86 15.46 14.67
N GLN A 168 13.42 15.95 13.51
CA GLN A 168 12.08 16.50 13.34
C GLN A 168 11.12 15.37 12.96
N ALA A 169 10.17 15.06 13.84
CA ALA A 169 9.05 14.23 13.46
C ALA A 169 8.14 15.05 12.55
N VAL A 170 8.25 14.84 11.23
CA VAL A 170 7.31 15.36 10.25
C VAL A 170 6.19 14.34 10.10
N ARG A 171 5.06 14.55 10.80
CA ARG A 171 3.83 13.81 10.50
C ARG A 171 3.20 14.44 9.27
N SER A 172 3.39 13.82 8.10
CA SER A 172 2.61 14.08 6.90
C SER A 172 1.37 13.19 6.91
N GLN A 173 0.19 13.75 7.19
CA GLN A 173 -1.07 13.07 6.92
C GLN A 173 -1.49 13.37 5.49
N ILE A 174 -1.66 12.35 4.64
CA ILE A 174 -2.32 12.48 3.35
C ILE A 174 -3.83 12.50 3.65
N ALA A 175 -4.47 13.64 3.48
CA ALA A 175 -5.89 13.85 3.78
C ALA A 175 -6.80 13.38 2.64
N ALA A 176 -6.28 13.30 1.41
CA ALA A 176 -6.93 12.68 0.27
C ALA A 176 -5.91 12.35 -0.84
N GLU A 177 -6.10 11.22 -1.52
CA GLU A 177 -5.57 10.95 -2.86
C GLU A 177 -6.75 10.96 -3.83
N CYS A 178 -6.92 12.07 -4.56
CA CYS A 178 -7.99 12.20 -5.54
C CYS A 178 -7.47 12.06 -6.97
N GLU A 179 -8.22 11.34 -7.80
CA GLU A 179 -8.09 11.38 -9.25
C GLU A 179 -8.47 12.76 -9.82
N ALA A 180 -8.07 13.03 -11.06
CA ALA A 180 -8.01 14.40 -11.61
C ALA A 180 -9.37 15.13 -11.73
N ASP A 181 -10.47 14.37 -11.69
CA ASP A 181 -11.84 14.86 -11.86
C ASP A 181 -12.50 15.27 -10.53
N GLU A 182 -11.89 14.95 -9.38
CA GLU A 182 -12.43 15.22 -8.04
C GLU A 182 -11.80 16.45 -7.34
N GLN A 183 -11.11 17.31 -8.08
CA GLN A 183 -10.38 18.45 -7.51
C GLN A 183 -11.28 19.40 -6.69
N GLU A 184 -12.57 19.51 -7.04
CA GLU A 184 -13.55 20.30 -6.27
C GLU A 184 -13.88 19.67 -4.90
N LYS A 185 -13.84 18.33 -4.78
CA LYS A 185 -13.93 17.63 -3.48
C LYS A 185 -12.67 17.82 -2.64
N ALA A 186 -11.49 17.78 -3.28
CA ALA A 186 -10.22 18.01 -2.60
C ALA A 186 -10.10 19.46 -2.08
N ASP A 187 -10.56 20.45 -2.85
CA ASP A 187 -10.63 21.85 -2.42
C ASP A 187 -11.69 22.05 -1.32
N GLN A 188 -12.83 21.35 -1.37
CA GLN A 188 -13.82 21.35 -0.26
C GLN A 188 -13.24 20.72 1.01
N ALA A 189 -12.55 19.57 0.91
CA ALA A 189 -11.88 18.93 2.04
C ALA A 189 -10.77 19.81 2.62
N PHE A 190 -9.97 20.47 1.78
CA PHE A 190 -8.91 21.39 2.22
C PHE A 190 -9.49 22.64 2.92
N ASN A 191 -10.60 23.19 2.40
CA ASN A 191 -11.31 24.29 3.07
C ASN A 191 -11.94 23.85 4.40
N HIS A 192 -12.50 22.64 4.47
CA HIS A 192 -13.08 22.08 5.69
C HIS A 192 -12.00 21.79 6.76
N LEU A 193 -10.83 21.28 6.35
CA LEU A 193 -9.67 21.09 7.22
C LEU A 193 -9.06 22.43 7.67
N GLY A 194 -9.03 23.42 6.77
CA GLY A 194 -8.61 24.79 7.07
C GLY A 194 -9.55 25.51 8.05
N GLN A 195 -10.86 25.25 7.99
CA GLN A 195 -11.84 25.72 8.97
C GLN A 195 -11.64 25.04 10.33
N GLN A 196 -11.42 23.71 10.36
CA GLN A 196 -11.12 22.98 11.60
C GLN A 196 -9.82 23.46 12.26
N LEU A 197 -8.76 23.74 11.48
CA LEU A 197 -7.47 24.22 12.01
C LEU A 197 -7.49 25.69 12.43
N ARG A 198 -8.30 26.56 11.80
CA ARG A 198 -8.43 27.98 12.19
C ARG A 198 -9.14 28.16 13.53
N LEU A 199 -10.00 27.24 13.95
CA LEU A 199 -10.77 27.34 15.21
C LEU A 199 -9.94 27.23 16.50
N ILE A 200 -8.62 27.01 16.42
CA ILE A 200 -7.71 26.98 17.59
C ILE A 200 -6.98 28.33 17.79
N VAL A 201 -7.10 29.28 16.86
CA VAL A 201 -6.69 30.69 17.08
C VAL A 201 -7.89 31.58 16.87
N SER A 202 -8.66 31.81 17.94
CA SER A 202 -9.73 32.80 17.95
C SER A 202 -9.17 34.19 17.68
N GLU A 203 -9.61 34.81 16.59
CA GLU A 203 -9.43 36.24 16.35
C GLU A 203 -10.06 37.02 17.51
N GLN A 204 -9.23 37.76 18.24
CA GLN A 204 -9.66 38.77 19.18
C GLN A 204 -9.39 40.14 18.53
N GLU A 205 -10.21 40.52 17.56
CA GLU A 205 -10.21 41.90 17.06
C GLU A 205 -11.14 42.76 17.93
N ALA A 206 -10.52 43.61 18.75
CA ALA A 206 -11.08 44.92 19.04
C ALA A 206 -10.54 45.88 17.97
N ALA A 207 -11.40 46.71 17.39
CA ALA A 207 -11.01 47.63 16.33
C ALA A 207 -10.02 48.70 16.81
N ASP A 208 -8.84 48.77 16.18
CA ASP A 208 -8.45 49.95 15.39
C ASP A 208 -7.25 49.63 14.47
N GLY A 209 -7.19 50.29 13.31
CA GLY A 209 -6.47 49.78 12.13
C GLY A 209 -4.95 49.99 12.06
N GLY A 210 -4.28 49.13 11.29
CA GLY A 210 -2.90 49.29 10.84
C GLY A 210 -2.39 48.13 9.98
N GLU A 211 -2.02 48.39 8.72
CA GLU A 211 -1.50 47.37 7.79
C GLU A 211 -0.17 46.76 8.25
N ALA A 212 -0.05 45.43 8.20
CA ALA A 212 1.24 44.73 8.29
C ALA A 212 1.27 43.45 7.43
N GLY A 213 1.61 43.58 6.15
CA GLY A 213 1.81 42.44 5.25
C GLY A 213 3.15 41.74 5.48
N LEU A 214 3.14 40.42 5.71
CA LEU A 214 4.34 39.59 5.82
C LEU A 214 4.58 38.77 4.54
N SER A 215 5.44 39.31 3.68
CA SER A 215 5.98 38.63 2.50
C SER A 215 7.22 37.81 2.88
N LEU A 216 7.21 36.49 2.62
CA LEU A 216 8.38 35.64 2.79
C LEU A 216 8.74 34.93 1.47
N LYS A 217 9.89 35.29 0.90
CA LYS A 217 10.52 34.64 -0.23
C LYS A 217 11.79 33.89 0.19
N ALA A 218 11.84 32.63 -0.27
CA ALA A 218 13.01 31.93 -0.82
C ALA A 218 13.94 31.04 0.04
N SER A 219 14.27 29.92 -0.61
CA SER A 219 15.43 29.02 -0.51
C SER A 219 15.58 28.02 0.65
N ARG A 220 15.41 26.73 0.31
CA ARG A 220 16.06 25.57 0.94
C ARG A 220 17.37 25.21 0.21
N PRO A 221 18.38 24.67 0.90
CA PRO A 221 19.31 23.67 0.36
C PRO A 221 18.84 22.22 0.67
N LYS A 222 19.44 21.23 0.00
CA LYS A 222 19.19 19.77 0.18
C LYS A 222 19.84 19.19 1.45
N PRO A 223 19.41 17.99 1.88
CA PRO A 223 20.35 16.85 1.99
C PRO A 223 19.84 15.57 1.31
N ASP A 224 20.74 14.60 1.11
CA ASP A 224 20.48 13.25 0.59
C ASP A 224 20.69 12.17 1.69
N GLU A 225 19.95 11.06 1.58
CA GLU A 225 20.20 9.63 1.93
C GLU A 225 20.61 9.09 3.35
N ASP A 226 19.93 7.97 3.67
CA ASP A 226 20.25 6.77 4.48
C ASP A 226 20.17 6.69 6.03
N GLN A 227 19.21 5.85 6.47
CA GLN A 227 19.21 4.80 7.52
C GLN A 227 19.67 5.14 8.98
N ASP A 228 19.09 4.58 10.05
CA ASP A 228 18.10 3.49 10.17
C ASP A 228 17.28 3.57 11.49
N ASP A 229 16.21 2.78 11.56
CA ASP A 229 15.45 2.36 12.77
C ASP A 229 16.40 1.45 13.64
N PHE A 230 16.22 1.07 14.91
CA PHE A 230 15.08 0.95 15.83
C PHE A 230 15.64 0.68 17.26
N MET A 231 14.80 0.28 18.24
CA MET A 231 15.18 -0.22 19.59
C MET A 231 15.73 0.88 20.53
N ALA A 232 14.91 1.66 21.25
CA ALA A 232 13.89 1.18 22.19
C ALA A 232 14.39 0.05 23.12
N LEU A 233 15.18 0.41 24.14
CA LEU A 233 15.38 -0.44 25.33
C LEU A 233 15.40 0.40 26.64
N TRP A 234 14.18 0.64 27.16
CA TRP A 234 13.84 0.79 28.60
C TRP A 234 14.64 1.83 29.44
N GLY A 235 14.19 3.06 29.75
CA GLY A 235 12.82 3.56 29.87
C GLY A 235 12.42 3.93 31.31
N VAL A 236 13.18 4.78 32.04
CA VAL A 236 12.80 5.24 33.40
C VAL A 236 13.23 6.69 33.69
N ALA A 237 12.26 7.55 34.08
CA ALA A 237 12.43 8.91 34.66
C ALA A 237 12.15 8.87 36.20
N PRO A 238 12.38 9.92 37.06
CA PRO A 238 12.17 11.37 36.81
C PRO A 238 13.00 12.42 37.64
N MET A 239 12.68 13.72 37.48
CA MET A 239 12.48 14.86 38.45
C MET A 239 13.18 14.91 39.86
N VAL A 240 13.45 16.04 40.56
CA VAL A 240 13.13 17.51 40.46
C VAL A 240 14.01 18.37 41.42
N ALA A 241 13.86 19.72 41.37
CA ALA A 241 14.15 20.74 42.43
C ALA A 241 15.60 21.22 42.72
N SER A 242 15.87 22.45 43.19
CA SER A 242 15.12 23.74 43.21
C SER A 242 16.01 24.92 43.69
N SER A 243 15.62 26.17 43.37
CA SER A 243 15.81 27.42 44.16
C SER A 243 17.23 27.93 44.56
N SER A 244 17.54 29.24 44.67
CA SER A 244 16.83 30.49 44.35
C SER A 244 17.70 31.74 44.60
N ALA A 245 17.37 32.88 43.95
CA ALA A 245 17.52 34.27 44.45
C ALA A 245 18.94 34.89 44.63
N SER A 246 19.18 36.21 44.48
CA SER A 246 18.38 37.32 43.88
C SER A 246 19.14 38.67 43.81
N ARG A 247 18.72 39.57 42.88
CA ARG A 247 18.67 41.06 43.01
C ARG A 247 20.01 41.86 43.02
N SER A 248 20.09 43.13 42.58
CA SER A 248 19.09 44.08 42.01
C SER A 248 19.68 45.39 41.43
N THR A 249 19.01 45.98 40.41
CA THR A 249 18.80 47.44 40.13
C THR A 249 20.03 48.34 39.82
N SER A 250 19.95 49.51 39.16
CA SER A 250 18.83 50.45 38.85
C SER A 250 19.10 51.23 37.50
N THR A 251 18.09 51.58 36.67
CA THR A 251 17.44 52.92 36.43
C THR A 251 18.38 54.10 36.02
N LYS A 252 18.03 55.11 35.18
CA LYS A 252 16.76 55.60 34.56
C LYS A 252 17.03 56.70 33.48
N ALA A 253 16.03 57.01 32.64
CA ALA A 253 15.74 58.33 31.97
C ALA A 253 16.73 58.90 30.91
N ALA A 254 16.36 59.77 29.94
CA ALA A 254 15.08 60.13 29.28
C ALA A 254 15.34 61.09 28.05
N LYS A 255 14.31 61.38 27.24
CA LYS A 255 14.19 62.51 26.24
C LYS A 255 15.12 62.48 24.99
N ASP A 256 14.83 63.16 23.87
CA ASP A 256 13.57 63.64 23.23
C ASP A 256 13.84 63.90 21.72
N GLU A 257 12.77 64.01 20.92
CA GLU A 257 12.62 64.77 19.66
C GLU A 257 13.64 64.74 18.48
N SER A 258 13.15 64.19 17.35
CA SER A 258 13.04 64.89 16.04
C SER A 258 14.17 64.91 14.97
N SER A 259 13.71 65.22 13.74
CA SER A 259 14.43 65.62 12.51
C SER A 259 15.03 64.55 11.56
N GLU A 260 14.22 64.27 10.54
CA GLU A 260 14.52 64.10 9.10
C GLU A 260 15.97 64.03 8.54
N SER A 261 16.10 63.07 7.61
CA SER A 261 16.68 63.20 6.26
C SER A 261 18.14 62.77 5.94
N THR A 262 18.26 62.31 4.68
CA THR A 262 19.47 62.16 3.85
C THR A 262 20.57 61.13 4.18
N LYS A 263 20.50 60.03 3.41
CA LYS A 263 21.61 59.28 2.75
C LYS A 263 22.76 60.19 2.24
N PRO A 264 23.90 59.64 1.75
CA PRO A 264 24.71 58.48 2.21
C PRO A 264 26.26 58.72 2.08
N LYS A 265 27.12 57.83 2.64
CA LYS A 265 28.24 57.15 1.92
C LYS A 265 29.26 56.39 2.82
N ARG A 266 29.49 55.13 2.43
CA ARG A 266 30.79 54.40 2.27
C ARG A 266 31.98 54.59 3.25
N HIS A 267 32.36 53.44 3.82
CA HIS A 267 33.70 52.81 3.89
C HIS A 267 34.81 53.31 4.85
N LYS A 268 35.38 52.31 5.56
CA LYS A 268 36.80 52.13 5.97
C LYS A 268 37.35 53.16 6.99
N THR A 269 38.27 52.84 7.92
CA THR A 269 39.04 51.60 8.24
C THR A 269 39.46 51.62 9.73
N ASN A 270 40.03 50.50 10.21
CA ASN A 270 40.94 50.36 11.37
C ASN A 270 41.77 51.64 11.69
N SER A 271 42.18 51.96 12.93
CA SER A 271 43.15 51.18 13.73
C SER A 271 43.58 51.91 15.02
N ALA A 272 44.08 51.16 16.03
CA ALA A 272 45.06 51.55 17.09
C ALA A 272 44.77 52.78 18.00
N GLY A 273 45.24 52.86 19.26
CA GLY A 273 46.00 51.95 20.13
C GLY A 273 46.77 52.72 21.23
N SER A 274 47.30 52.02 22.25
CA SER A 274 48.28 52.50 23.26
C SER A 274 47.81 53.55 24.32
N ASN A 275 48.43 53.77 25.50
CA ASN A 275 49.05 52.91 26.57
C ASN A 275 49.55 53.83 27.74
N LYS A 276 49.64 53.35 28.99
CA LYS A 276 50.16 54.04 30.24
C LYS A 276 49.32 55.27 30.70
N GLY A 277 49.20 55.72 31.96
CA GLY A 277 49.68 55.37 33.33
C GLY A 277 48.91 56.25 34.37
N PHE A 278 49.29 56.59 35.62
CA PHE A 278 50.39 56.19 36.55
C PHE A 278 50.15 56.80 37.98
N ASN A 279 50.45 56.07 39.07
CA ASN A 279 50.68 56.51 40.49
C ASN A 279 49.57 57.19 41.38
N PHE A 280 49.26 56.68 42.61
CA PHE A 280 49.83 56.94 43.98
C PHE A 280 49.55 58.38 44.53
N SER A 281 49.22 58.68 45.82
CA SER A 281 48.92 57.91 47.06
C SER A 281 48.35 58.82 48.19
N CYS A 282 48.10 58.28 49.40
CA CYS A 282 47.90 58.93 50.72
C CYS A 282 46.57 59.72 50.98
N ALA A 283 45.98 59.80 52.19
CA ALA A 283 46.22 59.13 53.50
C ALA A 283 44.99 59.22 54.45
N ASN A 284 44.94 58.35 55.48
CA ASN A 284 44.37 58.41 56.86
C ASN A 284 43.45 59.59 57.31
N ASP A 285 42.45 59.45 58.20
CA ASP A 285 42.36 58.75 59.51
C ASP A 285 40.88 58.62 59.99
N GLY A 286 40.57 57.75 60.99
CA GLY A 286 39.32 57.85 61.78
C GLY A 286 38.77 56.56 62.45
N ASN A 287 38.93 56.45 63.78
CA ASN A 287 38.38 55.40 64.70
C ASN A 287 36.83 55.29 64.70
N CYS A 288 36.15 54.28 65.31
CA CYS A 288 36.51 53.38 66.42
C CYS A 288 35.61 52.11 66.49
N ALA A 289 36.14 51.03 67.09
CA ALA A 289 35.51 49.89 67.82
C ALA A 289 34.16 49.26 67.34
N ASP A 290 33.96 47.93 67.43
CA ASP A 290 34.57 46.97 68.37
C ASP A 290 34.82 45.56 67.80
N THR A 291 35.89 44.95 68.32
CA THR A 291 36.34 43.54 68.41
C THR A 291 35.62 42.38 67.65
N ALA A 292 36.31 41.36 67.09
CA ALA A 292 37.75 41.12 66.91
C ALA A 292 38.07 40.01 65.87
N SER A 293 39.19 40.17 65.13
CA SER A 293 40.13 39.15 64.57
C SER A 293 39.58 37.77 64.08
N GLN A 294 39.65 37.31 62.82
CA GLN A 294 40.79 37.26 61.85
C GLN A 294 42.07 36.57 62.40
N PRO A 295 43.04 36.04 61.59
CA PRO A 295 43.25 36.25 60.15
C PRO A 295 43.56 35.02 59.27
N ASP A 296 43.76 35.32 57.97
CA ASP A 296 44.17 34.48 56.84
C ASP A 296 45.52 33.73 56.97
N GLN A 297 45.70 32.64 56.20
CA GLN A 297 46.50 32.70 54.95
C GLN A 297 46.48 31.41 54.09
N GLN A 298 46.11 31.61 52.82
CA GLN A 298 46.73 31.09 51.58
C GLN A 298 47.50 29.75 51.59
N GLN A 299 47.06 28.78 50.77
CA GLN A 299 47.66 28.49 49.45
C GLN A 299 46.93 27.31 48.74
N ALA A 300 46.84 27.38 47.41
CA ALA A 300 46.44 26.29 46.51
C ALA A 300 47.71 25.50 46.06
N PRO A 301 47.68 24.38 45.29
CA PRO A 301 46.54 23.86 44.49
C PRO A 301 46.42 22.31 44.38
N GLN A 302 45.60 21.86 43.41
CA GLN A 302 45.56 20.53 42.76
C GLN A 302 44.69 19.41 43.36
N GLY A 303 44.13 18.59 42.45
CA GLY A 303 44.14 17.14 42.63
C GLY A 303 42.79 16.44 42.67
N LEU A 304 42.31 15.98 41.52
CA LEU A 304 41.15 15.12 41.35
C LEU A 304 41.11 13.89 42.27
N GLY A 305 39.92 13.59 42.78
CA GLY A 305 39.15 12.39 42.44
C GLY A 305 39.75 10.99 42.61
N SER A 306 39.12 10.20 43.48
CA SER A 306 38.56 8.90 43.05
C SER A 306 37.41 8.47 43.97
N SER A 307 36.50 7.65 43.44
CA SER A 307 35.38 7.06 44.20
C SER A 307 35.82 5.89 45.07
N ALA A 308 34.89 5.38 45.88
CA ALA A 308 34.99 4.19 46.74
C ALA A 308 35.75 4.34 48.07
N SER A 309 35.24 5.22 48.96
CA SER A 309 35.38 5.03 50.41
C SER A 309 34.25 5.73 51.18
N TRP A 310 33.21 4.98 51.57
CA TRP A 310 32.20 5.49 52.50
C TRP A 310 32.67 5.31 53.95
N LEU A 311 33.38 6.33 54.40
CA LEU A 311 33.30 6.94 55.75
C LEU A 311 32.83 6.04 56.92
N PHE A 312 33.78 5.33 57.53
CA PHE A 312 33.84 5.19 58.99
C PHE A 312 35.24 5.51 59.52
N SER A 313 35.60 6.80 59.45
CA SER A 313 36.79 7.34 60.13
C SER A 313 36.42 7.75 61.56
N MET A 314 36.05 6.78 62.39
CA MET A 314 36.08 6.95 63.84
C MET A 314 37.55 6.96 64.27
N LYS A 315 38.13 8.15 64.42
CA LYS A 315 39.47 8.35 65.00
C LYS A 315 39.48 7.93 66.48
N ALA A 316 39.72 6.65 66.74
CA ALA A 316 40.18 6.21 68.05
C ALA A 316 41.61 6.76 68.31
N PRO A 317 41.92 7.26 69.52
CA PRO A 317 43.24 7.84 69.81
C PRO A 317 44.29 6.76 70.07
N SER A 318 45.01 6.31 69.04
CA SER A 318 46.11 5.36 69.19
C SER A 318 47.47 6.06 69.39
N LYS A 319 47.78 6.48 70.63
CA LYS A 319 49.16 6.58 71.11
C LYS A 319 49.45 5.37 72.00
N GLY A 320 50.09 4.35 71.44
CA GLY A 320 50.52 3.17 72.20
C GLY A 320 51.07 2.08 71.29
N LYS A 321 52.36 1.77 71.41
CA LYS A 321 52.92 0.53 70.87
C LYS A 321 52.39 -0.64 71.71
N ALA A 322 51.50 -1.44 71.16
CA ALA A 322 51.10 -2.74 71.70
C ALA A 322 51.45 -3.85 70.70
N GLY A 323 51.67 -5.07 71.20
CA GLY A 323 52.24 -6.18 70.42
C GLY A 323 51.30 -6.77 69.35
N LYS A 324 51.80 -7.78 68.63
CA LYS A 324 51.05 -8.59 67.65
C LYS A 324 49.71 -9.06 68.25
N ALA A 325 48.61 -8.42 67.86
CA ALA A 325 47.27 -8.92 68.14
C ALA A 325 47.06 -10.27 67.42
N CYS A 326 46.39 -11.21 68.08
CA CYS A 326 46.09 -12.52 67.51
C CYS A 326 45.17 -12.37 66.28
N PRO A 327 45.48 -13.00 65.12
CA PRO A 327 44.66 -12.87 63.90
C PRO A 327 43.17 -13.14 64.10
N LYS A 328 42.84 -14.06 65.02
CA LYS A 328 41.47 -14.45 65.38
C LYS A 328 40.61 -13.26 65.87
N VAL A 329 41.20 -12.33 66.64
CA VAL A 329 40.49 -11.16 67.18
C VAL A 329 40.11 -10.17 66.06
N LYS A 330 40.94 -10.04 65.02
CA LYS A 330 40.72 -9.12 63.90
C LYS A 330 39.52 -9.52 63.03
N GLU A 331 39.26 -10.81 62.87
CA GLU A 331 38.07 -11.29 62.15
C GLU A 331 36.77 -11.02 62.94
N MET A 332 36.83 -11.14 64.28
CA MET A 332 35.71 -10.75 65.16
C MET A 332 35.42 -9.24 65.06
N GLU A 333 36.42 -8.36 65.16
CA GLU A 333 36.26 -6.91 64.98
C GLU A 333 35.72 -6.53 63.58
N THR A 334 36.05 -7.31 62.55
CA THR A 334 35.55 -7.08 61.19
C THR A 334 34.09 -7.50 61.06
N THR A 335 33.66 -8.50 61.82
CA THR A 335 32.26 -8.96 61.90
C THR A 335 31.42 -7.97 62.70
N GLU A 336 31.91 -7.46 63.83
CA GLU A 336 31.26 -6.38 64.60
C GLU A 336 31.04 -5.12 63.79
N LYS A 337 31.98 -4.74 62.91
CA LYS A 337 31.80 -3.62 61.98
C LYS A 337 30.69 -3.88 60.96
N LEU A 338 30.53 -5.12 60.49
CA LEU A 338 29.44 -5.48 59.59
C LEU A 338 28.10 -5.47 60.33
N LEU A 339 28.03 -5.97 61.57
CA LEU A 339 26.84 -5.89 62.42
C LEU A 339 26.46 -4.43 62.76
N THR A 340 27.45 -3.58 63.02
CA THR A 340 27.23 -2.13 63.20
C THR A 340 26.65 -1.48 61.94
N GLN A 341 27.02 -1.95 60.75
CA GLN A 341 26.42 -1.51 59.49
C GLN A 341 24.99 -2.04 59.33
N HIS A 342 24.70 -3.28 59.73
CA HIS A 342 23.34 -3.83 59.77
C HIS A 342 22.42 -3.01 60.68
N ASP A 343 22.86 -2.68 61.90
CA ASP A 343 22.12 -1.82 62.82
C ASP A 343 21.89 -0.40 62.29
N GLN A 344 22.83 0.13 61.50
CA GLN A 344 22.66 1.41 60.81
C GLN A 344 21.62 1.31 59.68
N LEU A 345 21.60 0.21 58.92
CA LEU A 345 20.57 -0.05 57.92
C LEU A 345 19.19 -0.14 58.57
N LYS A 346 19.04 -0.86 59.70
CA LYS A 346 17.80 -0.90 60.50
C LYS A 346 17.38 0.49 60.98
N LYS A 347 18.31 1.32 61.48
CA LYS A 347 18.02 2.70 61.90
C LYS A 347 17.58 3.60 60.74
N LEU A 348 18.15 3.41 59.54
CA LEU A 348 17.73 4.13 58.33
C LEU A 348 16.38 3.63 57.80
N LEU A 349 16.02 2.38 58.07
CA LEU A 349 14.75 1.76 57.68
C LEU A 349 13.57 2.29 58.51
N VAL A 350 13.78 2.54 59.81
CA VAL A 350 12.76 3.10 60.72
C VAL A 350 12.46 4.59 60.43
N ASP A 351 13.41 5.30 59.81
CA ASP A 351 13.32 6.73 59.56
C ASP A 351 12.49 7.03 58.29
N ASP A 352 11.26 7.53 58.46
CA ASP A 352 10.34 7.94 57.38
C ASP A 352 11.03 8.81 56.31
N SER A 353 12.01 9.64 56.70
CA SER A 353 12.73 10.54 55.77
C SER A 353 13.88 9.87 55.00
N LYS A 354 14.32 8.66 55.40
CA LYS A 354 15.53 8.02 54.88
C LYS A 354 15.35 6.61 54.35
N PHE A 355 14.29 5.88 54.70
CA PHE A 355 14.16 4.47 54.31
C PHE A 355 14.15 4.28 52.77
N LEU A 356 13.51 5.18 52.02
CA LEU A 356 13.53 5.18 50.55
C LEU A 356 14.93 5.42 49.93
N THR A 357 15.93 5.87 50.71
CA THR A 357 17.33 6.06 50.26
C THR A 357 18.17 4.78 50.38
N LEU A 358 17.66 3.76 51.07
CA LEU A 358 18.21 2.40 51.07
C LEU A 358 17.87 1.77 49.72
N THR A 359 18.87 1.44 48.90
CA THR A 359 18.63 0.79 47.61
C THR A 359 18.76 -0.72 47.74
N TYR A 360 17.96 -1.46 46.96
CA TYR A 360 18.04 -2.93 46.91
C TYR A 360 19.48 -3.42 46.70
N GLN A 361 20.26 -2.77 45.82
CA GLN A 361 21.68 -3.08 45.60
C GLN A 361 22.56 -2.96 46.85
N LYS A 362 22.34 -1.95 47.72
CA LYS A 362 23.10 -1.78 48.97
C LYS A 362 22.77 -2.91 49.96
N LEU A 363 21.51 -3.32 50.00
CA LEU A 363 21.00 -4.36 50.91
C LEU A 363 21.41 -5.75 50.43
N SER A 364 21.26 -6.08 49.15
CA SER A 364 21.79 -7.31 48.54
C SER A 364 23.31 -7.44 48.80
N ALA A 365 24.10 -6.39 48.53
CA ALA A 365 25.53 -6.40 48.80
C ALA A 365 25.91 -6.40 50.30
N HIS A 366 24.93 -6.28 51.22
CA HIS A 366 25.10 -6.49 52.66
C HIS A 366 24.65 -7.91 53.06
N SER A 367 23.54 -8.38 52.50
CA SER A 367 23.02 -9.74 52.57
C SER A 367 24.05 -10.77 52.10
N ASP A 368 24.85 -10.49 51.06
CA ASP A 368 25.93 -11.39 50.64
C ASP A 368 27.10 -11.47 51.65
N LYS A 369 27.31 -10.40 52.44
CA LYS A 369 28.46 -10.29 53.36
C LYS A 369 28.20 -10.96 54.71
N LEU A 370 26.95 -11.01 55.17
CA LEU A 370 26.59 -11.61 56.45
C LEU A 370 26.84 -13.14 56.47
N PRO A 371 26.42 -13.95 55.46
CA PRO A 371 26.73 -15.38 55.37
C PRO A 371 28.23 -15.65 55.26
N ALA A 372 28.96 -14.81 54.53
CA ALA A 372 30.42 -14.89 54.42
C ALA A 372 31.15 -14.69 55.77
N ARG A 373 30.47 -14.12 56.77
CA ARG A 373 30.96 -14.01 58.17
C ARG A 373 30.47 -15.13 59.09
N ASN A 374 29.54 -15.96 58.63
CA ASN A 374 28.93 -17.07 59.36
C ASN A 374 29.41 -18.46 58.87
N THR A 375 30.56 -18.53 58.20
CA THR A 375 31.15 -19.79 57.74
C THR A 375 31.63 -20.64 58.92
N ASP A 376 31.67 -21.97 58.75
CA ASP A 376 32.08 -22.91 59.80
C ASP A 376 33.45 -22.60 60.41
N ASP A 377 34.41 -22.10 59.61
CA ASP A 377 35.74 -21.77 60.11
C ASP A 377 35.75 -20.49 60.95
N LEU A 378 34.93 -19.50 60.60
CA LEU A 378 34.74 -18.31 61.44
C LEU A 378 33.93 -18.63 62.70
N GLN A 379 32.88 -19.46 62.59
CA GLN A 379 32.15 -20.03 63.72
C GLN A 379 33.08 -20.76 64.70
N LYS A 380 34.00 -21.61 64.23
CA LYS A 380 35.04 -22.23 65.07
C LYS A 380 35.91 -21.18 65.75
N VAL A 381 36.38 -20.17 65.02
CA VAL A 381 37.19 -19.07 65.59
C VAL A 381 36.43 -18.32 66.69
N TYR A 382 35.14 -18.01 66.51
CA TYR A 382 34.34 -17.34 67.55
C TYR A 382 34.10 -18.23 68.77
N ARG A 383 33.86 -19.54 68.59
CA ARG A 383 33.72 -20.51 69.70
C ARG A 383 35.04 -20.71 70.47
N GLU A 384 36.17 -20.73 69.78
CA GLU A 384 37.48 -20.76 70.43
C GLU A 384 37.76 -19.48 71.22
N LEU A 385 37.38 -18.31 70.68
CA LEU A 385 37.49 -17.03 71.38
C LEU A 385 36.54 -16.94 72.59
N SER A 386 35.32 -17.48 72.51
CA SER A 386 34.40 -17.53 73.66
C SER A 386 34.88 -18.48 74.76
N ASN A 387 35.64 -19.52 74.41
CA ASN A 387 36.21 -20.47 75.38
C ASN A 387 37.53 -19.99 76.00
N THR A 388 38.19 -18.99 75.40
CA THR A 388 39.51 -18.48 75.84
C THR A 388 39.50 -17.07 76.40
N SER A 389 38.39 -16.33 76.29
CA SER A 389 38.22 -14.98 76.85
C SER A 389 37.02 -14.92 77.80
N THR A 390 37.16 -14.18 78.91
CA THR A 390 36.15 -14.08 79.98
C THR A 390 34.96 -13.20 79.64
N ASP A 391 35.05 -12.38 78.58
CA ASP A 391 34.15 -11.24 78.37
C ASP A 391 32.85 -11.59 77.62
N GLY A 392 32.65 -12.85 77.21
CA GLY A 392 31.44 -13.32 76.49
C GLY A 392 31.21 -12.74 75.09
N ARG A 393 31.96 -11.71 74.70
CA ARG A 393 31.83 -10.91 73.47
C ARG A 393 31.71 -11.73 72.18
N ALA A 394 32.50 -12.79 72.02
CA ALA A 394 32.42 -13.65 70.83
C ALA A 394 31.09 -14.43 70.72
N CYS A 395 30.47 -14.78 71.86
CA CYS A 395 29.14 -15.38 71.89
C CYS A 395 28.06 -14.35 71.50
N GLU A 396 28.21 -13.10 71.94
CA GLU A 396 27.32 -12.01 71.58
C GLU A 396 27.39 -11.68 70.07
N VAL A 397 28.59 -11.64 69.49
CA VAL A 397 28.79 -11.50 68.03
C VAL A 397 28.12 -12.65 67.26
N MET A 398 28.21 -13.89 67.73
CA MET A 398 27.52 -15.03 67.09
C MET A 398 25.98 -14.89 67.16
N LYS A 399 25.42 -14.42 68.28
CA LYS A 399 23.97 -14.17 68.41
C LYS A 399 23.50 -13.06 67.48
N GLN A 400 24.21 -11.93 67.48
CA GLN A 400 23.89 -10.77 66.65
C GLN A 400 24.01 -11.10 65.15
N LEU A 401 24.99 -11.93 64.76
CA LEU A 401 25.13 -12.41 63.39
C LEU A 401 24.01 -13.37 62.97
N ALA A 402 23.57 -14.26 63.86
CA ALA A 402 22.43 -15.12 63.60
C ALA A 402 21.12 -14.32 63.45
N ALA A 403 20.91 -13.29 64.29
CA ALA A 403 19.79 -12.37 64.15
C ALA A 403 19.86 -11.58 62.82
N ALA A 404 21.00 -10.97 62.50
CA ALA A 404 21.18 -10.19 61.28
C ALA A 404 20.93 -11.02 60.00
N LEU A 405 21.27 -12.31 60.00
CA LEU A 405 21.00 -13.24 58.91
C LEU A 405 19.51 -13.55 58.70
N ILE A 406 18.72 -13.62 59.77
CA ILE A 406 17.27 -13.80 59.70
C ILE A 406 16.60 -12.51 59.22
N GLU A 407 17.08 -11.36 59.71
CA GLU A 407 16.51 -10.04 59.44
C GLU A 407 16.79 -9.50 58.03
N ILE A 408 17.96 -9.79 57.43
CA ILE A 408 18.37 -9.13 56.18
C ILE A 408 17.55 -9.55 54.96
N GLY A 409 16.98 -10.76 54.93
CA GLY A 409 16.11 -11.24 53.84
C GLY A 409 14.84 -10.39 53.71
N PRO A 410 13.98 -10.33 54.75
CA PRO A 410 12.79 -9.48 54.74
C PRO A 410 13.07 -7.99 54.54
N ILE A 411 14.21 -7.46 54.99
CA ILE A 411 14.63 -6.08 54.68
C ILE A 411 14.89 -5.91 53.16
N CYS A 412 15.55 -6.87 52.52
CA CYS A 412 15.78 -6.87 51.07
C CYS A 412 14.46 -6.92 50.29
N GLU A 413 13.54 -7.80 50.68
CA GLU A 413 12.25 -7.98 50.01
C GLU A 413 11.33 -6.77 50.16
N PHE A 414 11.24 -6.20 51.37
CA PHE A 414 10.53 -4.95 51.62
C PHE A 414 11.04 -3.80 50.75
N ILE A 415 12.36 -3.55 50.72
CA ILE A 415 12.91 -2.46 49.89
C ILE A 415 12.77 -2.78 48.40
N SER A 416 12.86 -4.04 47.98
CA SER A 416 12.57 -4.43 46.59
C SER A 416 11.13 -4.07 46.21
N ALA A 417 10.15 -4.47 47.03
CA ALA A 417 8.73 -4.23 46.78
C ALA A 417 8.34 -2.73 46.80
N PHE A 418 9.08 -1.89 47.53
CA PHE A 418 8.84 -0.45 47.61
C PHE A 418 9.62 0.39 46.58
N GLN A 419 10.64 -0.18 45.93
CA GLN A 419 11.39 0.48 44.85
C GLN A 419 10.98 0.03 43.45
N ASP A 420 10.40 -1.16 43.34
CA ASP A 420 9.82 -1.65 42.10
C ASP A 420 8.54 -0.86 41.72
N LYS A 421 8.53 -0.37 40.48
CA LYS A 421 7.40 0.39 39.90
C LYS A 421 6.26 -0.51 39.43
N GLU A 422 6.45 -1.81 39.34
CA GLU A 422 5.44 -2.80 38.93
C GLU A 422 4.77 -3.47 40.13
N SER A 423 5.48 -3.63 41.25
CA SER A 423 5.02 -4.10 42.56
C SER A 423 3.59 -3.68 42.90
N THR A 424 2.77 -4.67 43.27
CA THR A 424 1.37 -4.43 43.62
C THR A 424 1.23 -3.96 45.07
N GLY A 425 0.14 -3.26 45.40
CA GLY A 425 -0.14 -2.87 46.78
C GLY A 425 -0.26 -4.08 47.71
N ALA A 426 -0.75 -5.22 47.21
CA ALA A 426 -0.76 -6.49 47.93
C ALA A 426 0.65 -7.07 48.14
N SER A 427 1.53 -6.98 47.13
CA SER A 427 2.94 -7.37 47.23
C SER A 427 3.69 -6.52 48.27
N MET A 428 3.49 -5.20 48.24
CA MET A 428 4.04 -4.26 49.23
C MET A 428 3.54 -4.57 50.64
N GLN A 429 2.23 -4.85 50.80
CA GLN A 429 1.63 -5.16 52.09
C GLN A 429 2.10 -6.52 52.63
N SER A 430 2.29 -7.53 51.76
CA SER A 430 2.89 -8.82 52.15
C SER A 430 4.31 -8.65 52.66
N ALA A 431 5.16 -7.93 51.92
CA ALA A 431 6.56 -7.68 52.32
C ALA A 431 6.66 -6.82 53.59
N LEU A 432 5.74 -5.86 53.79
CA LEU A 432 5.62 -5.09 55.03
C LEU A 432 5.24 -5.98 56.23
N HIS A 433 4.28 -6.88 56.06
CA HIS A 433 3.85 -7.81 57.11
C HIS A 433 4.96 -8.83 57.45
N GLU A 434 5.65 -9.36 56.44
CA GLU A 434 6.79 -10.27 56.63
C GLU A 434 7.93 -9.58 57.41
N LEU A 435 8.29 -8.36 57.04
CA LEU A 435 9.26 -7.55 57.78
C LEU A 435 8.81 -7.30 59.23
N GLN A 436 7.55 -6.92 59.47
CA GLN A 436 6.99 -6.73 60.81
C GLN A 436 7.02 -8.03 61.64
N SER A 437 6.81 -9.20 61.01
CA SER A 437 6.83 -10.50 61.70
C SER A 437 8.21 -10.85 62.29
N THR A 438 9.30 -10.28 61.74
CA THR A 438 10.66 -10.41 62.29
C THR A 438 10.95 -9.48 63.48
N GLY A 439 9.98 -8.66 63.91
CA GLY A 439 10.14 -7.71 65.01
C GLY A 439 10.92 -6.44 64.64
N ILE A 440 11.18 -6.21 63.35
CA ILE A 440 11.86 -5.01 62.87
C ILE A 440 10.83 -3.88 62.77
N ALA A 441 11.11 -2.76 63.44
CA ALA A 441 10.28 -1.57 63.35
C ALA A 441 10.32 -0.98 61.92
N VAL A 442 9.17 -0.49 61.47
CA VAL A 442 8.94 -0.01 60.10
C VAL A 442 8.39 1.42 60.13
N PRO A 443 8.63 2.22 59.06
CA PRO A 443 8.16 3.60 59.01
C PRO A 443 6.63 3.66 58.86
N ALA A 444 5.97 4.58 59.56
CA ALA A 444 4.51 4.71 59.52
C ALA A 444 4.01 5.10 58.11
N SER A 445 4.83 5.81 57.34
CA SER A 445 4.57 6.11 55.93
C SER A 445 4.48 4.87 55.03
N ALA A 446 5.10 3.73 55.40
CA ALA A 446 5.08 2.52 54.57
C ALA A 446 3.66 1.94 54.40
N GLY A 447 2.86 1.93 55.47
CA GLY A 447 1.45 1.52 55.40
C GLY A 447 0.62 2.45 54.50
N LYS A 448 0.84 3.77 54.63
CA LYS A 448 0.20 4.79 53.78
C LYS A 448 0.54 4.59 52.30
N MET A 449 1.80 4.28 51.98
CA MET A 449 2.23 3.95 50.62
C MET A 449 1.57 2.68 50.07
N CYS A 450 1.41 1.61 50.88
CA CYS A 450 0.70 0.41 50.46
C CYS A 450 -0.76 0.72 50.09
N LYS A 451 -1.48 1.46 50.94
CA LYS A 451 -2.87 1.86 50.70
C LYS A 451 -3.00 2.79 49.49
N ALA A 452 -2.10 3.77 49.33
CA ALA A 452 -2.06 4.61 48.12
C ALA A 452 -1.84 3.79 46.84
N ARG A 453 -0.94 2.80 46.88
CA ARG A 453 -0.68 1.90 45.76
C ARG A 453 -1.90 1.06 45.41
N LEU A 454 -2.57 0.48 46.41
CA LEU A 454 -3.83 -0.25 46.23
C LEU A 454 -4.90 0.64 45.59
N LEU A 455 -5.10 1.87 46.08
CA LEU A 455 -6.04 2.83 45.50
C LEU A 455 -5.74 3.10 44.02
N VAL A 456 -4.49 3.38 43.65
CA VAL A 456 -4.11 3.54 42.23
C VAL A 456 -4.42 2.29 41.40
N GLN A 457 -4.25 1.08 41.96
CA GLN A 457 -4.57 -0.17 41.28
C GLN A 457 -6.07 -0.45 41.14
N HIS A 458 -6.89 -0.12 42.14
CA HIS A 458 -8.35 -0.23 42.02
C HIS A 458 -8.86 0.75 40.96
N ALA A 459 -8.35 1.99 40.93
CA ALA A 459 -8.67 2.98 39.90
C ALA A 459 -8.24 2.53 38.49
N SER A 460 -7.01 2.04 38.30
CA SER A 460 -6.55 1.56 36.99
C SER A 460 -7.34 0.33 36.51
N ALA A 461 -7.73 -0.55 37.43
CA ALA A 461 -8.60 -1.70 37.17
C ALA A 461 -10.09 -1.33 37.05
N CYS A 462 -10.46 -0.04 37.17
CA CYS A 462 -11.84 0.45 37.13
C CYS A 462 -12.75 -0.14 38.23
N ARG A 463 -12.16 -0.66 39.32
CA ARG A 463 -12.84 -1.19 40.50
C ARG A 463 -13.17 -0.06 41.46
N TRP A 464 -14.05 0.82 41.01
CA TRP A 464 -14.41 2.07 41.68
C TRP A 464 -15.11 1.88 43.03
N GLN A 465 -15.83 0.76 43.20
CA GLN A 465 -16.44 0.41 44.47
C GLN A 465 -15.37 0.07 45.52
N ASP A 466 -14.49 -0.90 45.24
CA ASP A 466 -13.33 -1.22 46.07
C ASP A 466 -12.48 0.01 46.42
N PHE A 467 -12.36 0.96 45.47
CA PHE A 467 -11.61 2.21 45.66
C PHE A 467 -12.25 3.10 46.74
N LEU A 468 -13.58 3.31 46.68
CA LEU A 468 -14.32 4.10 47.68
C LEU A 468 -14.31 3.40 49.05
N GLU A 469 -14.55 2.09 49.07
CA GLU A 469 -14.49 1.28 50.30
C GLU A 469 -13.11 1.34 50.96
N LEU A 470 -12.03 1.23 50.19
CA LEU A 470 -10.66 1.35 50.71
C LEU A 470 -10.34 2.77 51.22
N MET A 471 -10.86 3.80 50.56
CA MET A 471 -10.76 5.21 51.02
C MET A 471 -11.53 5.48 52.32
N GLN A 472 -12.64 4.77 52.55
CA GLN A 472 -13.49 4.89 53.73
C GLN A 472 -13.08 3.95 54.87
N SER A 473 -12.34 2.86 54.58
CA SER A 473 -12.02 1.80 55.54
C SER A 473 -11.31 2.31 56.81
N ASP A 474 -11.72 1.77 57.95
CA ASP A 474 -11.12 2.06 59.25
C ASP A 474 -9.61 1.75 59.26
N GLU A 475 -9.17 0.68 58.59
CA GLU A 475 -7.74 0.37 58.41
C GLU A 475 -6.93 1.51 57.78
N THR A 476 -7.50 2.22 56.79
CA THR A 476 -6.81 3.35 56.16
C THR A 476 -6.84 4.57 57.06
N LYS A 477 -7.91 4.76 57.84
CA LYS A 477 -8.05 5.85 58.82
C LYS A 477 -7.10 5.69 60.01
N GLU A 478 -6.93 4.47 60.53
CA GLU A 478 -6.02 4.14 61.64
C GLU A 478 -4.56 4.54 61.34
N LEU A 479 -4.12 4.49 60.08
CA LEU A 479 -2.78 4.93 59.67
C LEU A 479 -2.50 6.41 59.92
N PHE A 480 -3.53 7.23 60.15
CA PHE A 480 -3.42 8.67 60.42
C PHE A 480 -3.76 9.03 61.87
N GLY A 481 -4.33 8.09 62.64
CA GLY A 481 -4.75 8.32 64.02
C GLY A 481 -5.77 9.46 64.12
N ASP A 482 -5.49 10.43 65.00
CA ASP A 482 -6.36 11.60 65.22
C ASP A 482 -6.19 12.70 64.14
N ASP A 483 -5.22 12.58 63.22
CA ASP A 483 -4.93 13.59 62.19
C ASP A 483 -5.93 13.49 61.01
N GLN A 484 -7.13 14.04 61.25
CA GLN A 484 -8.22 14.08 60.26
C GLN A 484 -7.90 14.96 59.05
N ASP A 485 -6.92 15.88 59.14
CA ASP A 485 -6.56 16.76 58.02
C ASP A 485 -5.59 16.03 57.09
N ALA A 486 -4.54 15.40 57.62
CA ALA A 486 -3.66 14.55 56.80
C ALA A 486 -4.40 13.35 56.18
N PHE A 487 -5.45 12.82 56.83
CA PHE A 487 -6.30 11.78 56.24
C PHE A 487 -7.14 12.32 55.06
N ALA A 488 -7.75 13.49 55.21
CA ALA A 488 -8.52 14.12 54.13
C ALA A 488 -7.62 14.51 52.94
N ASP A 489 -6.43 15.04 53.20
CA ASP A 489 -5.41 15.33 52.17
C ASP A 489 -4.99 14.06 51.43
N PHE A 490 -4.76 12.95 52.14
CA PHE A 490 -4.46 11.66 51.55
C PHE A 490 -5.59 11.16 50.63
N GLN A 491 -6.85 11.24 51.08
CA GLN A 491 -8.00 10.87 50.29
C GLN A 491 -8.14 11.78 49.04
N ALA A 492 -7.99 13.10 49.21
CA ALA A 492 -8.09 14.08 48.13
C ALA A 492 -7.00 13.91 47.08
N PHE A 493 -5.75 13.72 47.51
CA PHE A 493 -4.62 13.47 46.62
C PHE A 493 -4.73 12.12 45.90
N SER A 494 -5.20 11.08 46.59
CA SER A 494 -5.41 9.75 46.00
C SER A 494 -6.51 9.78 44.94
N LEU A 495 -7.64 10.43 45.22
CA LEU A 495 -8.73 10.63 44.25
C LEU A 495 -8.27 11.47 43.06
N GLN A 496 -7.59 12.59 43.30
CA GLN A 496 -7.08 13.43 42.22
C GLN A 496 -6.09 12.67 41.32
N THR A 497 -5.15 11.95 41.92
CA THR A 497 -4.17 11.14 41.18
C THR A 497 -4.87 10.04 40.38
N ALA A 498 -5.85 9.35 40.97
CA ALA A 498 -6.65 8.32 40.30
C ALA A 498 -7.41 8.88 39.09
N LEU A 499 -8.12 10.00 39.25
CA LEU A 499 -8.91 10.62 38.17
C LEU A 499 -8.03 11.21 37.06
N THR A 500 -6.93 11.90 37.40
CA THR A 500 -5.96 12.40 36.41
C THR A 500 -5.34 11.23 35.64
N ASN A 501 -4.90 10.16 36.32
CA ASN A 501 -4.36 8.98 35.65
C ASN A 501 -5.39 8.28 34.77
N PHE A 502 -6.66 8.24 35.18
CA PHE A 502 -7.75 7.65 34.41
C PHE A 502 -8.07 8.44 33.13
N LEU A 503 -8.19 9.77 33.24
CA LEU A 503 -8.40 10.66 32.08
C LEU A 503 -7.19 10.68 31.13
N ASN A 504 -5.99 10.45 31.66
CA ASN A 504 -4.74 10.40 30.90
C ASN A 504 -4.47 9.03 30.22
N GLN A 505 -5.37 8.05 30.34
CA GLN A 505 -5.17 6.73 29.72
C GLN A 505 -5.12 6.81 28.18
N GLU A 506 -4.19 6.07 27.58
CA GLU A 506 -4.25 5.76 26.16
C GLU A 506 -5.38 4.76 25.89
N LEU A 507 -6.17 5.01 24.84
CA LEU A 507 -7.29 4.15 24.44
C LEU A 507 -6.78 2.93 23.67
N HIS A 508 -6.27 1.93 24.40
CA HIS A 508 -5.93 0.62 23.85
C HIS A 508 -7.19 -0.22 23.70
N VAL A 509 -7.57 -0.54 22.45
CA VAL A 509 -8.75 -1.34 22.14
C VAL A 509 -8.34 -2.81 21.98
N PRO A 510 -8.99 -3.75 22.70
CA PRO A 510 -8.76 -5.17 22.54
C PRO A 510 -8.97 -5.64 21.09
N GLY A 511 -8.00 -6.37 20.55
CA GLY A 511 -8.01 -6.86 19.16
C GLY A 511 -7.48 -5.86 18.11
N PHE A 512 -6.93 -4.72 18.54
CA PHE A 512 -6.29 -3.72 17.66
C PHE A 512 -4.91 -3.26 18.17
N GLU A 513 -4.34 -3.95 19.17
CA GLU A 513 -3.04 -3.63 19.77
C GLU A 513 -1.92 -3.66 18.73
N ASN A 514 -1.97 -4.64 17.82
CA ASN A 514 -1.01 -4.81 16.74
C ASN A 514 -1.38 -4.07 15.45
N TYR A 515 -2.44 -3.27 15.40
CA TYR A 515 -2.93 -2.64 14.15
C TYR A 515 -1.85 -1.88 13.36
N LYS A 516 -0.94 -1.18 14.04
CA LYS A 516 0.18 -0.48 13.38
C LYS A 516 1.19 -1.45 12.75
N GLN A 517 1.39 -2.61 13.35
CA GLN A 517 2.28 -3.66 12.88
C GLN A 517 1.60 -4.43 11.74
N GLU A 518 0.33 -4.83 11.88
CA GLU A 518 -0.47 -5.47 10.84
C GLU A 518 -0.58 -4.62 9.56
N MET A 519 -0.76 -3.30 9.70
CA MET A 519 -0.80 -2.36 8.57
C MET A 519 0.59 -2.06 7.98
N LYS A 520 1.68 -2.40 8.69
CA LYS A 520 3.06 -2.34 8.18
C LYS A 520 3.44 -3.64 7.48
N ASP A 521 3.06 -4.78 8.05
CA ASP A 521 3.36 -6.12 7.57
C ASP A 521 2.56 -6.50 6.31
N ALA A 522 1.35 -5.97 6.14
CA ALA A 522 0.54 -6.18 4.95
C ALA A 522 0.94 -5.28 3.75
N GLY A 523 1.88 -4.34 3.94
CA GLY A 523 2.49 -3.54 2.87
C GLY A 523 1.52 -2.83 1.93
N ASP A 524 1.92 -2.73 0.66
CA ASP A 524 1.11 -2.16 -0.44
C ASP A 524 0.08 -3.15 -1.02
N GLU A 525 -0.07 -4.35 -0.45
CA GLU A 525 -0.96 -5.40 -0.96
C GLU A 525 -2.44 -5.18 -0.56
N ILE A 526 -2.72 -4.29 0.41
CA ILE A 526 -4.08 -3.92 0.80
C ILE A 526 -4.59 -2.76 -0.07
N SER A 527 -5.74 -2.97 -0.75
CA SER A 527 -6.43 -1.92 -1.50
C SER A 527 -6.83 -0.73 -0.61
N ALA A 528 -6.90 0.47 -1.19
CA ALA A 528 -7.29 1.68 -0.46
C ALA A 528 -8.65 1.52 0.26
N GLU A 529 -9.61 0.84 -0.37
CA GLU A 529 -10.93 0.56 0.22
C GLU A 529 -10.86 -0.36 1.46
N GLU A 530 -10.08 -1.45 1.42
CA GLU A 530 -9.92 -2.34 2.58
C GLU A 530 -9.11 -1.65 3.69
N LYS A 531 -8.16 -0.77 3.34
CA LYS A 531 -7.42 0.08 4.30
C LYS A 531 -8.36 1.05 5.03
N GLU A 532 -9.20 1.78 4.30
CA GLU A 532 -10.21 2.69 4.86
C GLU A 532 -11.22 1.94 5.73
N LYS A 533 -11.69 0.78 5.28
CA LYS A 533 -12.61 -0.10 6.02
C LYS A 533 -12.02 -0.62 7.32
N ARG A 534 -10.73 -0.97 7.35
CA ARG A 534 -10.01 -1.35 8.58
C ARG A 534 -9.83 -0.17 9.53
N GLU A 535 -9.51 1.01 9.01
CA GLU A 535 -9.37 2.23 9.82
C GLU A 535 -10.71 2.68 10.40
N SER A 536 -11.78 2.62 9.61
CA SER A 536 -13.17 2.86 10.05
C SER A 536 -13.59 1.89 11.16
N ARG A 537 -13.33 0.58 11.01
CA ARG A 537 -13.57 -0.43 12.07
C ARG A 537 -12.80 -0.11 13.35
N ARG A 538 -11.51 0.24 13.24
CA ARG A 538 -10.69 0.62 14.40
C ARG A 538 -11.24 1.87 15.09
N ASN A 539 -11.59 2.91 14.33
CA ASN A 539 -12.12 4.16 14.88
C ASN A 539 -13.47 3.95 15.58
N ALA A 540 -14.36 3.12 15.01
CA ALA A 540 -15.60 2.71 15.65
C ALA A 540 -15.34 1.95 16.97
N ALA A 541 -14.36 1.04 17.01
CA ALA A 541 -14.01 0.29 18.21
C ALA A 541 -13.34 1.17 19.29
N VAL A 542 -12.50 2.13 18.90
CA VAL A 542 -11.94 3.17 19.81
C VAL A 542 -13.05 4.02 20.40
N THR A 543 -14.03 4.43 19.59
CA THR A 543 -15.18 5.23 20.02
C THR A 543 -16.06 4.46 21.01
N ALA A 544 -16.34 3.18 20.74
CA ALA A 544 -17.10 2.32 21.64
C ALA A 544 -16.38 2.08 22.98
N PHE A 545 -15.06 1.85 22.95
CA PHE A 545 -14.26 1.68 24.16
C PHE A 545 -14.16 2.97 24.98
N ALA A 546 -14.01 4.13 24.32
CA ALA A 546 -14.03 5.42 24.98
C ALA A 546 -15.40 5.71 25.64
N LEU A 547 -16.52 5.42 24.94
CA LEU A 547 -17.87 5.55 25.50
C LEU A 547 -18.05 4.71 26.76
N GLU A 548 -17.57 3.46 26.76
CA GLU A 548 -17.63 2.57 27.92
C GLU A 548 -16.80 3.11 29.09
N LYS A 549 -15.59 3.64 28.83
CA LYS A 549 -14.77 4.30 29.86
C LYS A 549 -15.42 5.57 30.40
N THR A 550 -16.11 6.34 29.56
CA THR A 550 -16.93 7.49 29.98
C THR A 550 -18.06 7.06 30.90
N LYS A 551 -18.78 5.98 30.58
CA LYS A 551 -19.85 5.44 31.45
C LYS A 551 -19.31 4.94 32.80
N GLN A 552 -18.17 4.27 32.82
CA GLN A 552 -17.49 3.83 34.05
C GLN A 552 -17.09 5.04 34.93
N LEU A 553 -16.57 6.10 34.32
CA LEU A 553 -16.25 7.35 35.03
C LEU A 553 -17.50 8.08 35.53
N HIS A 554 -18.59 8.09 34.76
CA HIS A 554 -19.86 8.66 35.18
C HIS A 554 -20.39 7.97 36.43
N GLY A 555 -20.48 6.63 36.41
CA GLY A 555 -20.93 5.84 37.55
C GLY A 555 -20.08 6.07 38.80
N PHE A 556 -18.75 6.21 38.64
CA PHE A 556 -17.86 6.56 39.74
C PHE A 556 -18.12 7.96 40.30
N LEU A 557 -18.26 8.98 39.45
CA LEU A 557 -18.47 10.36 39.90
C LEU A 557 -19.83 10.53 40.61
N VAL A 558 -20.86 9.79 40.19
CA VAL A 558 -22.15 9.69 40.89
C VAL A 558 -21.98 9.02 42.26
N ALA A 559 -21.37 7.83 42.31
CA ALA A 559 -21.13 7.12 43.57
C ALA A 559 -20.25 7.92 44.55
N PHE A 560 -19.25 8.64 44.05
CA PHE A 560 -18.45 9.55 44.86
C PHE A 560 -19.29 10.72 45.40
N ALA A 561 -20.16 11.34 44.59
CA ALA A 561 -21.00 12.45 45.02
C ALA A 561 -21.98 12.07 46.16
N GLU A 562 -22.40 10.80 46.20
CA GLU A 562 -23.25 10.20 47.23
C GLU A 562 -22.45 9.67 48.45
N SER A 563 -21.13 9.50 48.33
CA SER A 563 -20.29 8.93 49.38
C SER A 563 -20.08 9.85 50.61
N ASP A 564 -19.91 9.23 51.78
CA ASP A 564 -19.56 9.93 53.03
C ASP A 564 -18.28 10.77 52.91
N VAL A 565 -17.36 10.39 52.02
CA VAL A 565 -16.13 11.17 51.76
C VAL A 565 -16.50 12.53 51.17
N CYS A 566 -17.30 12.56 50.11
CA CYS A 566 -17.75 13.81 49.50
C CYS A 566 -18.58 14.65 50.48
N VAL A 567 -19.44 14.02 51.29
CA VAL A 567 -20.17 14.71 52.36
C VAL A 567 -19.21 15.39 53.34
N SER A 568 -18.20 14.66 53.86
CA SER A 568 -17.21 15.19 54.80
C SER A 568 -16.32 16.31 54.24
N TRP A 569 -16.17 16.38 52.91
CA TRP A 569 -15.38 17.42 52.25
C TRP A 569 -16.16 18.71 51.97
N LYS A 570 -17.50 18.70 51.98
CA LYS A 570 -18.32 19.91 51.72
C LYS A 570 -18.08 20.99 52.77
N ASP A 571 -17.80 20.58 54.01
CA ASP A 571 -17.49 21.50 55.11
C ASP A 571 -16.03 22.02 55.10
N ARG A 572 -15.17 21.47 54.22
CA ARG A 572 -13.75 21.86 54.09
C ARG A 572 -13.54 22.89 52.98
N HIS A 573 -13.35 24.15 53.37
CA HIS A 573 -13.16 25.27 52.44
C HIS A 573 -12.07 25.02 51.38
N GLU A 574 -10.96 24.37 51.75
CA GLU A 574 -9.82 24.11 50.86
C GLU A 574 -10.15 23.15 49.70
N LEU A 575 -11.10 22.24 49.90
CA LEU A 575 -11.55 21.26 48.91
C LEU A 575 -12.76 21.74 48.10
N SER A 576 -13.43 22.83 48.51
CA SER A 576 -14.63 23.37 47.84
C SER A 576 -14.43 23.60 46.33
N SER A 577 -13.34 24.27 45.94
CA SER A 577 -12.98 24.52 44.54
C SER A 577 -12.76 23.24 43.73
N TRP A 578 -12.26 22.19 44.38
CA TRP A 578 -12.01 20.90 43.74
C TRP A 578 -13.31 20.09 43.55
N LEU A 579 -14.19 20.09 44.56
CA LEU A 579 -15.55 19.54 44.45
C LEU A 579 -16.34 20.23 43.32
N GLU A 580 -16.16 21.53 43.13
CA GLU A 580 -16.79 22.27 42.03
C GLU A 580 -16.28 21.82 40.64
N GLU A 581 -14.96 21.55 40.50
CA GLU A 581 -14.39 20.96 39.29
C GLU A 581 -14.87 19.52 39.05
N LEU A 582 -14.98 18.70 40.10
CA LEU A 582 -15.50 17.33 40.02
C LEU A 582 -16.97 17.30 39.57
N ASN A 583 -17.81 18.20 40.07
CA ASN A 583 -19.20 18.32 39.64
C ASN A 583 -19.31 18.71 38.14
N LYS A 584 -18.47 19.64 37.68
CA LYS A 584 -18.40 20.01 36.26
C LYS A 584 -17.91 18.85 35.39
N LEU A 585 -17.01 18.01 35.92
CA LEU A 585 -16.53 16.83 35.21
C LEU A 585 -17.66 15.80 35.10
N ALA A 586 -18.43 15.59 36.18
CA ALA A 586 -19.60 14.73 36.15
C ALA A 586 -20.61 15.17 35.06
N ILE A 587 -20.86 16.47 34.93
CA ILE A 587 -21.71 17.03 33.85
C ILE A 587 -21.15 16.70 32.45
N LEU A 588 -19.86 16.93 32.19
CA LEU A 588 -19.25 16.59 30.89
C LEU A 588 -19.33 15.09 30.59
N VAL A 589 -19.04 14.26 31.59
CA VAL A 589 -18.97 12.80 31.45
C VAL A 589 -20.38 12.20 31.32
N ASP A 590 -21.40 12.75 31.96
CA ASP A 590 -22.80 12.37 31.75
C ASP A 590 -23.23 12.60 30.29
N TRP A 591 -23.01 13.81 29.77
CA TRP A 591 -23.37 14.14 28.38
C TRP A 591 -22.55 13.37 27.34
N ALA A 592 -21.26 13.13 27.59
CA ALA A 592 -20.45 12.28 26.71
C ALA A 592 -20.79 10.77 26.83
N GLY A 593 -21.38 10.34 27.94
CA GLY A 593 -21.77 8.95 28.20
C GLY A 593 -23.09 8.51 27.56
N HIS A 594 -23.92 9.47 27.12
CA HIS A 594 -25.27 9.23 26.61
C HIS A 594 -25.45 9.84 25.22
N GLN A 595 -25.13 9.07 24.17
CA GLN A 595 -25.26 9.52 22.77
C GLN A 595 -26.71 9.82 22.34
N ASP A 596 -27.71 9.25 23.03
CA ASP A 596 -29.13 9.41 22.74
C ASP A 596 -29.81 10.56 23.54
N LYS A 597 -29.11 11.23 24.46
CA LYS A 597 -29.69 12.35 25.21
C LYS A 597 -29.83 13.59 24.31
N VAL A 598 -31.05 14.13 24.25
CA VAL A 598 -31.36 15.38 23.55
C VAL A 598 -31.03 16.56 24.47
N LEU A 599 -30.21 17.51 24.01
CA LEU A 599 -30.00 18.76 24.75
C LEU A 599 -31.26 19.63 24.74
N SER A 600 -31.67 20.11 25.91
CA SER A 600 -32.56 21.27 26.03
C SER A 600 -31.77 22.59 26.03
N GLY A 601 -32.47 23.73 25.91
CA GLY A 601 -31.83 25.05 25.95
C GLY A 601 -31.11 25.35 27.29
N GLU A 602 -31.62 24.82 28.41
CA GLU A 602 -30.99 24.98 29.74
C GLU A 602 -29.73 24.11 29.87
N ASP A 603 -29.73 22.92 29.24
CA ASP A 603 -28.58 22.03 29.18
C ASP A 603 -27.41 22.65 28.39
N VAL A 604 -27.70 23.40 27.31
CA VAL A 604 -26.66 24.09 26.50
C VAL A 604 -25.83 25.01 27.38
N GLN A 605 -26.48 25.83 28.22
CA GLN A 605 -25.78 26.79 29.08
C GLN A 605 -25.00 26.09 30.19
N THR A 606 -25.59 25.05 30.78
CA THR A 606 -24.97 24.23 31.84
C THR A 606 -23.71 23.52 31.31
N LEU A 607 -23.84 22.81 30.19
CA LEU A 607 -22.76 22.07 29.53
C LEU A 607 -21.66 23.00 29.01
N THR A 608 -22.03 24.15 28.42
CA THR A 608 -21.06 25.16 27.96
C THR A 608 -20.25 25.74 29.13
N THR A 609 -20.91 26.07 30.24
CA THR A 609 -20.24 26.62 31.43
C THR A 609 -19.28 25.61 32.04
N ALA A 610 -19.72 24.37 32.23
CA ALA A 610 -18.88 23.28 32.73
C ALA A 610 -17.65 23.05 31.82
N ARG A 611 -17.86 22.98 30.50
CA ARG A 611 -16.80 22.82 29.51
C ARG A 611 -15.78 23.97 29.56
N MET A 612 -16.23 25.23 29.55
CA MET A 612 -15.32 26.38 29.55
C MET A 612 -14.45 26.44 30.81
N GLN A 613 -15.02 26.11 31.98
CA GLN A 613 -14.31 26.21 33.25
C GLN A 613 -13.26 25.10 33.41
N LEU A 614 -13.53 23.88 32.92
CA LEU A 614 -12.58 22.77 32.94
C LEU A 614 -11.51 22.83 31.85
N VAL A 615 -11.83 23.43 30.69
CA VAL A 615 -10.87 23.68 29.60
C VAL A 615 -10.11 25.01 29.81
N HIS A 616 -10.33 25.71 30.92
CA HIS A 616 -9.52 26.87 31.30
C HIS A 616 -8.20 26.42 31.95
N LYS A 617 -7.07 27.07 31.59
CA LYS A 617 -5.70 26.76 32.06
C LYS A 617 -5.46 26.76 33.59
N LYS A 618 -6.48 27.05 34.40
CA LYS A 618 -6.42 27.01 35.87
C LYS A 618 -7.05 25.75 36.47
N SER A 619 -7.86 25.00 35.71
CA SER A 619 -8.44 23.73 36.18
C SER A 619 -7.36 22.65 36.26
N ARG A 620 -7.47 21.78 37.27
CA ARG A 620 -6.57 20.62 37.44
C ARG A 620 -6.79 19.56 36.35
N PHE A 621 -7.93 19.59 35.66
CA PHE A 621 -8.28 18.69 34.55
C PHE A 621 -7.89 19.22 33.16
N PHE A 622 -7.35 20.44 33.06
CA PHE A 622 -7.07 21.08 31.77
C PHE A 622 -6.21 20.21 30.84
N GLU A 623 -5.08 19.71 31.32
CA GLU A 623 -4.17 18.89 30.51
C GLU A 623 -4.83 17.56 30.14
N SER A 624 -5.47 16.89 31.10
CA SER A 624 -6.21 15.65 30.90
C SER A 624 -7.26 15.75 29.79
N LEU A 625 -8.07 16.82 29.79
CA LEU A 625 -9.16 17.02 28.82
C LEU A 625 -8.71 17.59 27.47
N THR A 626 -7.45 18.05 27.34
CA THR A 626 -6.97 18.69 26.09
C THR A 626 -5.83 17.95 25.40
N LEU A 627 -5.01 17.18 26.12
CA LEU A 627 -3.82 16.52 25.57
C LEU A 627 -3.99 15.01 25.37
N PHE A 628 -4.83 14.36 26.18
CA PHE A 628 -4.95 12.89 26.21
C PHE A 628 -6.17 12.39 25.42
N PRO A 629 -6.09 11.25 24.71
CA PRO A 629 -7.15 10.81 23.79
C PRO A 629 -8.52 10.64 24.44
N PHE A 630 -8.57 10.10 25.67
CA PHE A 630 -9.83 9.85 26.36
C PHE A 630 -10.48 11.15 26.87
N GLY A 631 -9.71 12.09 27.43
CA GLY A 631 -10.21 13.41 27.78
C GLY A 631 -10.64 14.25 26.56
N GLN A 632 -9.89 14.16 25.45
CA GLN A 632 -10.29 14.75 24.16
C GLN A 632 -11.61 14.17 23.65
N TYR A 633 -11.82 12.86 23.75
CA TYR A 633 -13.09 12.22 23.35
C TYR A 633 -14.29 12.81 24.10
N ILE A 634 -14.20 12.97 25.42
CA ILE A 634 -15.25 13.60 26.24
C ILE A 634 -15.50 15.04 25.76
N GLN A 635 -14.44 15.83 25.61
CA GLN A 635 -14.51 17.25 25.23
C GLN A 635 -15.05 17.47 23.81
N GLN A 636 -14.72 16.58 22.87
CA GLN A 636 -15.20 16.58 21.49
C GLN A 636 -16.66 16.13 21.40
N THR A 637 -17.05 15.07 22.12
CA THR A 637 -18.43 14.58 22.14
C THR A 637 -19.39 15.67 22.64
N CYS A 638 -19.08 16.32 23.76
CA CYS A 638 -19.85 17.48 24.24
C CYS A 638 -19.84 18.65 23.24
N GLY A 639 -18.73 18.88 22.54
CA GLY A 639 -18.63 19.90 21.49
C GLY A 639 -19.54 19.62 20.29
N VAL A 640 -19.58 18.37 19.80
CA VAL A 640 -20.44 17.93 18.70
C VAL A 640 -21.91 18.04 19.08
N LEU A 641 -22.28 17.68 20.32
CA LEU A 641 -23.64 17.84 20.83
C LEU A 641 -24.09 19.32 20.85
N LEU A 642 -23.26 20.22 21.39
CA LEU A 642 -23.53 21.67 21.41
C LEU A 642 -23.66 22.26 20.00
N VAL A 643 -22.74 21.91 19.08
CA VAL A 643 -22.79 22.37 17.68
C VAL A 643 -24.01 21.83 16.96
N SER A 644 -24.38 20.57 17.19
CA SER A 644 -25.57 19.95 16.58
C SER A 644 -26.85 20.64 17.05
N PHE A 645 -27.01 20.91 18.35
CA PHE A 645 -28.16 21.64 18.86
C PHE A 645 -28.29 23.05 18.25
N LEU A 646 -27.20 23.82 18.21
CA LEU A 646 -27.22 25.18 17.64
C LEU A 646 -27.50 25.18 16.14
N ARG A 647 -26.98 24.19 15.42
CA ARG A 647 -27.27 23.98 14.00
C ARG A 647 -28.74 23.58 13.77
N ASP A 648 -29.27 22.69 14.59
CA ASP A 648 -30.66 22.23 14.50
C ASP A 648 -31.67 23.37 14.82
N GLN A 649 -31.32 24.30 15.72
CA GLN A 649 -32.10 25.54 15.95
C GLN A 649 -32.16 26.44 14.71
N ASN A 650 -31.02 26.60 14.01
CA ASN A 650 -30.98 27.33 12.74
C ASN A 650 -31.81 26.60 11.67
N PHE A 651 -31.65 25.28 11.55
CA PHE A 651 -32.44 24.45 10.63
C PHE A 651 -33.93 24.46 10.93
N LYS A 652 -34.36 24.62 12.19
CA LYS A 652 -35.78 24.82 12.52
C LYS A 652 -36.32 26.07 11.84
N THR A 653 -35.59 27.18 11.95
CA THR A 653 -35.95 28.47 11.34
C THR A 653 -35.94 28.39 9.82
N GLU A 654 -34.95 27.71 9.22
CA GLU A 654 -34.91 27.48 7.77
C GLU A 654 -36.04 26.58 7.27
N LEU A 655 -36.40 25.52 8.01
CA LEU A 655 -37.49 24.61 7.68
C LEU A 655 -38.85 25.29 7.75
N ASP A 656 -39.12 26.07 8.80
CA ASP A 656 -40.36 26.83 8.93
C ASP A 656 -40.46 27.91 7.80
N SER A 657 -39.34 28.54 7.42
CA SER A 657 -39.26 29.42 6.24
C SER A 657 -39.48 28.69 4.91
N CYS A 658 -39.05 27.43 4.79
CA CYS A 658 -39.34 26.58 3.63
C CYS A 658 -40.83 26.25 3.53
N ILE A 659 -41.49 25.95 4.65
CA ILE A 659 -42.93 25.66 4.70
C ILE A 659 -43.76 26.88 4.30
N GLU A 660 -43.44 28.06 4.86
CA GLU A 660 -44.08 29.31 4.46
C GLU A 660 -43.87 29.58 2.96
N SER A 661 -42.66 29.36 2.46
CA SER A 661 -42.35 29.53 1.04
C SER A 661 -43.09 28.54 0.15
N CYS A 662 -43.25 27.28 0.59
CA CYS A 662 -44.05 26.26 -0.10
C CYS A 662 -45.54 26.62 -0.16
N GLY A 663 -46.11 27.15 0.94
CA GLY A 663 -47.50 27.63 0.98
C GLY A 663 -47.76 28.81 0.03
N ASN A 664 -46.72 29.59 -0.28
CA ASN A 664 -46.77 30.70 -1.23
C ASN A 664 -46.50 30.30 -2.70
N LEU A 665 -46.16 29.02 -2.98
CA LEU A 665 -45.98 28.53 -4.34
C LEU A 665 -47.31 28.01 -4.91
N ARG A 666 -47.60 28.41 -6.16
CA ARG A 666 -48.74 27.88 -6.92
C ARG A 666 -48.60 26.38 -7.15
N THR A 667 -49.71 25.71 -7.50
CA THR A 667 -49.67 24.32 -7.95
C THR A 667 -48.92 24.20 -9.27
N PHE A 668 -47.96 23.28 -9.33
CA PHE A 668 -47.20 22.93 -10.52
C PHE A 668 -47.97 21.89 -11.33
N THR A 669 -48.36 22.27 -12.54
CA THR A 669 -48.87 21.38 -13.60
C THR A 669 -47.92 21.43 -14.79
N SER A 670 -47.97 20.44 -15.69
CA SER A 670 -47.19 20.46 -16.95
C SER A 670 -47.34 21.79 -17.70
N ASP A 671 -48.57 22.27 -17.78
CA ASP A 671 -48.96 23.44 -18.55
C ASP A 671 -48.43 24.73 -17.89
N SER A 672 -48.34 24.76 -16.55
CA SER A 672 -47.75 25.88 -15.80
C SER A 672 -46.24 26.02 -15.99
N LEU A 673 -45.55 24.98 -16.48
CA LEU A 673 -44.11 25.00 -16.71
C LEU A 673 -43.74 25.52 -18.12
N PHE A 674 -44.66 25.52 -19.07
CA PHE A 674 -44.39 26.06 -20.40
C PHE A 674 -44.50 27.59 -20.41
N LYS A 675 -43.56 28.27 -21.07
CA LYS A 675 -43.77 29.68 -21.45
C LYS A 675 -44.95 29.76 -22.43
N GLN A 676 -45.70 30.85 -22.34
CA GLN A 676 -46.74 31.15 -23.33
C GLN A 676 -46.12 31.14 -24.75
N ASP A 677 -46.81 30.44 -25.66
CA ASP A 677 -46.46 30.28 -27.07
C ASP A 677 -45.12 29.57 -27.39
N THR A 678 -44.46 28.92 -26.42
CA THR A 678 -43.25 28.09 -26.72
C THR A 678 -43.21 26.76 -25.97
N LEU A 679 -42.48 25.78 -26.52
CA LEU A 679 -42.16 24.51 -25.85
C LEU A 679 -40.93 24.64 -24.91
N GLU A 680 -40.66 25.84 -24.38
CA GLU A 680 -39.59 26.07 -23.41
C GLU A 680 -40.11 25.81 -21.99
N ILE A 681 -39.46 24.88 -21.29
CA ILE A 681 -39.81 24.50 -19.92
C ILE A 681 -39.10 25.44 -18.96
N THR A 682 -39.87 26.06 -18.07
CA THR A 682 -39.43 26.99 -17.02
C THR A 682 -40.11 26.67 -15.70
N VAL A 683 -39.49 27.02 -14.57
CA VAL A 683 -40.08 26.79 -13.24
C VAL A 683 -40.69 28.11 -12.71
N PRO A 684 -42.02 28.21 -12.53
CA PRO A 684 -42.63 29.37 -11.90
C PRO A 684 -42.04 29.61 -10.52
N GLY A 685 -41.52 30.82 -10.28
CA GLY A 685 -40.85 31.14 -9.01
C GLY A 685 -39.53 30.40 -8.77
N GLN A 686 -38.82 29.97 -9.83
CA GLN A 686 -37.57 29.21 -9.79
C GLN A 686 -36.62 29.59 -8.64
N ALA A 687 -36.35 30.89 -8.42
CA ALA A 687 -35.43 31.33 -7.37
C ALA A 687 -35.87 30.88 -5.95
N LYS A 688 -37.18 30.91 -5.66
CA LYS A 688 -37.74 30.42 -4.39
C LYS A 688 -37.67 28.90 -4.29
N VAL A 689 -37.94 28.19 -5.39
CA VAL A 689 -37.84 26.72 -5.44
C VAL A 689 -36.39 26.27 -5.18
N VAL A 690 -35.41 26.93 -5.79
CA VAL A 690 -33.99 26.63 -5.57
C VAL A 690 -33.57 26.89 -4.12
N ASP A 691 -34.03 27.99 -3.52
CA ASP A 691 -33.78 28.29 -2.10
C ASP A 691 -34.37 27.23 -1.16
N ILE A 692 -35.63 26.82 -1.37
CA ILE A 692 -36.28 25.73 -0.63
C ILE A 692 -35.49 24.42 -0.77
N VAL A 693 -35.11 24.06 -2.00
CA VAL A 693 -34.39 22.81 -2.30
C VAL A 693 -33.00 22.82 -1.68
N GLN A 694 -32.28 23.94 -1.71
CA GLN A 694 -30.98 24.08 -1.07
C GLN A 694 -31.09 23.93 0.45
N LYS A 695 -32.04 24.62 1.09
CA LYS A 695 -32.29 24.53 2.54
C LYS A 695 -32.71 23.12 2.96
N ILE A 696 -33.72 22.52 2.32
CA ILE A 696 -34.16 21.17 2.70
C ILE A 696 -33.09 20.09 2.45
N THR A 697 -32.22 20.28 1.44
CA THR A 697 -31.06 19.39 1.22
C THR A 697 -29.99 19.58 2.30
N ALA A 698 -29.74 20.81 2.74
CA ALA A 698 -28.84 21.08 3.87
C ALA A 698 -29.38 20.45 5.16
N VAL A 699 -30.67 20.61 5.46
CA VAL A 699 -31.37 19.96 6.57
C VAL A 699 -31.23 18.44 6.49
N GLN A 700 -31.59 17.81 5.36
CA GLN A 700 -31.52 16.35 5.20
C GLN A 700 -30.11 15.78 5.35
N ASN A 701 -29.07 16.52 4.94
CA ASN A 701 -27.68 16.05 4.96
C ASN A 701 -26.92 16.39 6.25
N GLN A 702 -27.41 17.34 7.06
CA GLN A 702 -26.64 17.89 8.18
C GLN A 702 -27.42 17.99 9.50
N ALA A 703 -28.75 17.97 9.52
CA ALA A 703 -29.51 18.00 10.78
C ALA A 703 -29.29 16.71 11.58
N SER A 704 -29.47 16.76 12.91
CA SER A 704 -29.41 15.53 13.71
C SER A 704 -30.56 14.58 13.38
N ASN A 705 -30.35 13.28 13.65
CA ASN A 705 -31.40 12.27 13.55
C ASN A 705 -32.64 12.63 14.40
N HIS A 706 -32.42 13.22 15.58
CA HIS A 706 -33.50 13.69 16.44
C HIS A 706 -34.28 14.85 15.81
N PHE A 707 -33.61 15.84 15.21
CA PHE A 707 -34.28 16.91 14.47
C PHE A 707 -35.13 16.35 13.33
N MET A 708 -34.58 15.41 12.56
CA MET A 708 -35.27 14.79 11.43
C MET A 708 -36.51 14.00 11.85
N GLN A 709 -36.46 13.28 12.98
CA GLN A 709 -37.62 12.59 13.56
C GLN A 709 -38.66 13.58 14.11
N ALA A 710 -38.23 14.57 14.89
CA ALA A 710 -39.12 15.55 15.51
C ALA A 710 -39.85 16.45 14.49
N ASN A 711 -39.30 16.62 13.29
CA ASN A 711 -39.85 17.46 12.22
C ASN A 711 -40.18 16.65 10.95
N GLU A 712 -40.32 15.32 11.03
CA GLU A 712 -40.52 14.43 9.87
C GLU A 712 -41.69 14.90 8.99
N ALA A 713 -42.87 15.12 9.60
CA ALA A 713 -44.07 15.59 8.90
C ALA A 713 -43.90 16.97 8.23
N GLN A 714 -43.04 17.84 8.78
CA GLN A 714 -42.72 19.15 8.20
C GLN A 714 -41.78 19.01 7.00
N VAL A 715 -40.74 18.17 7.12
CA VAL A 715 -39.81 17.85 6.02
C VAL A 715 -40.58 17.18 4.86
N ASP A 716 -41.50 16.27 5.17
CA ASP A 716 -42.32 15.60 4.17
C ASP A 716 -43.31 16.53 3.47
N LEU A 717 -43.89 17.51 4.15
CA LEU A 717 -44.71 18.55 3.52
C LEU A 717 -43.93 19.32 2.44
N VAL A 718 -42.65 19.63 2.70
CA VAL A 718 -41.75 20.25 1.72
C VAL A 718 -41.41 19.27 0.59
N LYS A 719 -41.09 18.00 0.90
CA LYS A 719 -40.85 16.96 -0.13
C LYS A 719 -42.05 16.77 -1.07
N VAL A 720 -43.28 16.75 -0.54
CA VAL A 720 -44.51 16.63 -1.35
C VAL A 720 -44.58 17.75 -2.38
N LYS A 721 -44.27 18.99 -2.00
CA LYS A 721 -44.28 20.13 -2.92
C LYS A 721 -43.18 20.07 -3.99
N ILE A 722 -42.02 19.50 -3.67
CA ILE A 722 -40.95 19.23 -4.65
C ILE A 722 -41.33 18.05 -5.57
N GLY A 723 -41.98 17.01 -5.05
CA GLY A 723 -42.50 15.88 -5.80
C GLY A 723 -43.61 16.25 -6.78
N GLU A 724 -44.47 17.21 -6.41
CA GLU A 724 -45.44 17.86 -7.29
C GLU A 724 -44.74 18.49 -8.51
N LEU A 725 -43.66 19.27 -8.27
CA LEU A 725 -42.85 19.85 -9.34
C LEU A 725 -42.11 18.77 -10.16
N ALA A 726 -41.57 17.72 -9.54
CA ALA A 726 -40.92 16.62 -10.26
C ALA A 726 -41.87 15.91 -11.22
N THR A 727 -43.11 15.68 -10.77
CA THR A 727 -44.19 15.08 -11.58
C THR A 727 -44.58 15.99 -12.73
N ALA A 728 -44.80 17.28 -12.48
CA ALA A 728 -45.08 18.27 -13.51
C ALA A 728 -43.94 18.38 -14.54
N MET A 729 -42.69 18.35 -14.09
CA MET A 729 -41.48 18.42 -14.91
C MET A 729 -41.34 17.18 -15.81
N SER A 730 -41.60 15.99 -15.26
CA SER A 730 -41.63 14.74 -16.02
C SER A 730 -42.68 14.80 -17.14
N ASN A 731 -43.93 15.17 -16.79
CA ASN A 731 -45.02 15.33 -17.75
C ASN A 731 -44.73 16.39 -18.83
N ALA A 732 -44.08 17.51 -18.47
CA ALA A 732 -43.64 18.53 -19.43
C ALA A 732 -42.53 17.99 -20.37
N CYS A 733 -41.59 17.19 -19.86
CA CYS A 733 -40.57 16.55 -20.69
C CYS A 733 -41.20 15.55 -21.69
N ILE A 734 -42.18 14.75 -21.24
CA ILE A 734 -42.94 13.82 -22.09
C ILE A 734 -43.73 14.58 -23.16
N TYR A 735 -44.49 15.61 -22.78
CA TYR A 735 -45.26 16.42 -23.72
C TYR A 735 -44.37 17.11 -24.78
N LYS A 736 -43.23 17.64 -24.36
CA LYS A 736 -42.24 18.22 -25.27
C LYS A 736 -41.63 17.18 -26.21
N PHE A 737 -41.27 16.00 -25.71
CA PHE A 737 -40.76 14.91 -26.55
C PHE A 737 -41.80 14.44 -27.58
N ARG A 738 -43.07 14.39 -27.17
CA ARG A 738 -44.20 14.08 -28.05
C ARG A 738 -44.28 15.06 -29.23
N LYS A 739 -44.27 16.36 -28.92
CA LYS A 739 -44.42 17.44 -29.90
C LYS A 739 -43.18 17.67 -30.79
N THR A 740 -41.98 17.42 -30.27
CA THR A 740 -40.73 17.60 -31.04
C THR A 740 -40.39 16.37 -31.87
N CYS A 741 -40.54 15.16 -31.31
CA CYS A 741 -40.05 13.93 -31.95
C CYS A 741 -41.14 12.90 -32.26
N MET A 742 -42.07 12.60 -31.35
CA MET A 742 -42.95 11.42 -31.52
C MET A 742 -43.97 11.61 -32.65
N ASP A 743 -44.55 12.80 -32.79
CA ASP A 743 -45.57 13.09 -33.82
C ASP A 743 -45.04 12.85 -35.26
N THR A 744 -43.73 13.02 -35.50
CA THR A 744 -43.07 12.77 -36.79
C THR A 744 -42.42 11.38 -36.87
N LEU A 745 -41.96 10.84 -35.74
CA LEU A 745 -41.30 9.53 -35.65
C LEU A 745 -42.28 8.35 -35.77
N GLN A 746 -43.48 8.45 -35.18
CA GLN A 746 -44.47 7.36 -35.19
C GLN A 746 -44.80 6.83 -36.60
N PRO A 747 -45.14 7.64 -37.63
CA PRO A 747 -45.44 7.11 -38.96
C PRO A 747 -44.26 6.40 -39.61
N LEU A 748 -43.02 6.84 -39.35
CA LEU A 748 -41.80 6.21 -39.89
C LEU A 748 -41.46 4.88 -39.19
N LEU A 749 -41.72 4.79 -37.88
CA LEU A 749 -41.61 3.51 -37.17
C LEU A 749 -42.67 2.51 -37.65
N LYS A 750 -43.89 2.96 -37.97
CA LYS A 750 -44.93 2.11 -38.56
C LYS A 750 -44.53 1.55 -39.93
N THR A 751 -43.98 2.36 -40.84
CA THR A 751 -43.52 1.87 -42.16
C THR A 751 -42.28 0.98 -42.05
N LEU A 752 -41.34 1.29 -41.14
CA LEU A 752 -40.21 0.41 -40.82
C LEU A 752 -40.68 -0.97 -40.33
N VAL A 753 -41.63 -1.00 -39.40
CA VAL A 753 -42.18 -2.22 -38.81
C VAL A 753 -42.97 -3.06 -39.80
N ALA A 754 -43.62 -2.42 -40.79
CA ALA A 754 -44.28 -3.09 -41.91
C ALA A 754 -43.28 -3.70 -42.93
N GLY A 755 -42.04 -3.24 -42.95
CA GLY A 755 -41.02 -3.62 -43.95
C GLY A 755 -41.05 -2.78 -45.23
N ASP A 756 -41.91 -1.75 -45.27
CA ASP A 756 -42.23 -0.91 -46.44
C ASP A 756 -41.46 0.43 -46.46
N ILE A 757 -40.46 0.61 -45.59
CA ILE A 757 -39.67 1.85 -45.55
C ILE A 757 -38.69 1.92 -46.75
N ASP A 758 -38.78 3.02 -47.50
CA ASP A 758 -37.92 3.31 -48.64
C ASP A 758 -36.63 4.06 -48.22
N ALA A 759 -35.79 4.41 -49.20
CA ALA A 759 -34.53 5.11 -48.94
C ALA A 759 -34.78 6.53 -48.36
N ASP A 760 -35.79 7.25 -48.86
CA ASP A 760 -36.15 8.59 -48.40
C ASP A 760 -36.77 8.56 -46.99
N GLY A 761 -37.63 7.59 -46.71
CA GLY A 761 -38.16 7.30 -45.38
C GLY A 761 -37.06 6.90 -44.39
N THR A 762 -36.07 6.12 -44.84
CA THR A 762 -34.89 5.75 -44.04
C THR A 762 -34.04 6.98 -43.71
N ALA A 763 -33.81 7.89 -44.68
CA ALA A 763 -33.08 9.13 -44.45
C ALA A 763 -33.80 10.04 -43.42
N LYS A 764 -35.13 10.19 -43.56
CA LYS A 764 -35.97 10.94 -42.60
C LYS A 764 -35.99 10.29 -41.21
N LEU A 765 -36.00 8.96 -41.14
CA LEU A 765 -35.91 8.22 -39.87
C LEU A 765 -34.57 8.50 -39.17
N VAL A 766 -33.46 8.50 -39.92
CA VAL A 766 -32.14 8.88 -39.38
C VAL A 766 -32.14 10.33 -38.88
N GLU A 767 -32.74 11.26 -39.61
CA GLU A 767 -32.87 12.67 -39.21
C GLU A 767 -33.66 12.84 -37.89
N ILE A 768 -34.86 12.27 -37.79
CA ILE A 768 -35.72 12.41 -36.61
C ILE A 768 -35.17 11.62 -35.41
N VAL A 769 -34.50 10.48 -35.62
CA VAL A 769 -33.79 9.78 -34.54
C VAL A 769 -32.55 10.57 -34.09
N ASN A 770 -31.90 11.31 -34.99
CA ASN A 770 -30.83 12.25 -34.61
C ASN A 770 -31.35 13.43 -33.79
N GLU A 771 -32.60 13.85 -33.98
CA GLU A 771 -33.26 14.82 -33.10
C GLU A 771 -33.58 14.18 -31.73
N ALA A 772 -34.18 12.98 -31.72
CA ALA A 772 -34.54 12.26 -30.50
C ALA A 772 -33.32 11.91 -29.61
N LYS A 773 -32.17 11.53 -30.19
CA LYS A 773 -30.93 11.25 -29.44
C LYS A 773 -30.21 12.49 -28.92
N ASN A 774 -30.56 13.67 -29.43
CA ASN A 774 -30.07 14.97 -28.98
C ASN A 774 -31.12 15.72 -28.14
N PHE A 775 -32.26 15.09 -27.86
CA PHE A 775 -33.35 15.69 -27.11
C PHE A 775 -32.94 15.98 -25.66
N LEU A 776 -32.76 17.28 -25.37
CA LEU A 776 -32.50 17.81 -24.04
C LEU A 776 -33.63 18.78 -23.69
N PRO A 777 -34.72 18.33 -23.04
CA PRO A 777 -35.92 19.15 -22.85
C PRO A 777 -35.67 20.35 -21.94
N VAL A 778 -34.74 20.18 -20.99
CA VAL A 778 -34.35 21.10 -19.93
C VAL A 778 -32.88 20.85 -19.56
N GLN A 779 -32.17 21.88 -19.08
CA GLN A 779 -30.78 21.72 -18.62
C GLN A 779 -30.74 20.84 -17.34
N GLN A 780 -29.85 19.85 -17.28
CA GLN A 780 -29.68 18.99 -16.11
C GLN A 780 -29.39 19.81 -14.83
N ALA A 781 -28.56 20.86 -14.93
CA ALA A 781 -28.29 21.77 -13.82
C ALA A 781 -29.53 22.56 -13.33
N LEU A 782 -30.62 22.64 -14.09
CA LEU A 782 -31.89 23.18 -13.60
C LEU A 782 -32.66 22.13 -12.81
N LEU A 783 -32.70 20.88 -13.29
CA LEU A 783 -33.32 19.75 -12.57
C LEU A 783 -32.67 19.54 -11.20
N THR A 784 -31.34 19.46 -11.14
CA THR A 784 -30.61 19.30 -9.87
C THR A 784 -30.89 20.44 -8.89
N ARG A 785 -30.91 21.70 -9.36
CA ARG A 785 -31.17 22.87 -8.50
C ARG A 785 -32.62 23.01 -8.05
N CYS A 786 -33.59 22.54 -8.84
CA CYS A 786 -35.02 22.71 -8.54
C CYS A 786 -35.70 21.47 -7.95
N LEU A 787 -35.06 20.29 -7.99
CA LEU A 787 -35.62 19.03 -7.49
C LEU A 787 -34.71 18.30 -6.49
N GLY A 788 -33.43 18.67 -6.40
CA GLY A 788 -32.46 17.98 -5.53
C GLY A 788 -32.36 16.49 -5.86
N THR A 789 -32.45 15.64 -4.83
CA THR A 789 -32.45 14.18 -4.95
C THR A 789 -33.64 13.63 -5.75
N LEU A 790 -34.81 14.26 -5.67
CA LEU A 790 -36.01 13.89 -6.44
C LEU A 790 -35.86 14.18 -7.94
N GLY A 791 -34.81 14.90 -8.36
CA GLY A 791 -34.49 15.10 -9.77
C GLY A 791 -33.91 13.86 -10.46
N ALA A 792 -33.45 12.86 -9.70
CA ALA A 792 -32.74 11.69 -10.23
C ALA A 792 -33.59 10.89 -11.24
N GLU A 793 -34.84 10.56 -10.91
CA GLU A 793 -35.73 9.78 -11.81
C GLU A 793 -36.00 10.53 -13.12
N VAL A 794 -36.16 11.86 -13.08
CA VAL A 794 -36.41 12.68 -14.28
C VAL A 794 -35.16 12.76 -15.16
N VAL A 795 -33.98 12.93 -14.55
CA VAL A 795 -32.69 12.90 -15.27
C VAL A 795 -32.46 11.52 -15.88
N GLU A 796 -32.72 10.45 -15.13
CA GLU A 796 -32.56 9.08 -15.63
C GLU A 796 -33.53 8.80 -16.79
N MET A 797 -34.81 9.13 -16.67
CA MET A 797 -35.78 8.98 -17.78
C MET A 797 -35.31 9.64 -19.07
N ILE A 798 -34.82 10.90 -18.99
CA ILE A 798 -34.26 11.62 -20.14
C ILE A 798 -33.01 10.89 -20.68
N GLN A 799 -32.12 10.45 -19.80
CA GLN A 799 -30.87 9.80 -20.19
C GLN A 799 -31.06 8.39 -20.75
N GLN A 800 -32.01 7.59 -20.25
CA GLN A 800 -32.37 6.29 -20.80
C GLN A 800 -33.01 6.43 -22.18
N ASN A 801 -33.92 7.39 -22.36
CA ASN A 801 -34.46 7.74 -23.68
C ASN A 801 -33.35 8.16 -24.66
N ARG A 802 -32.46 9.05 -24.24
CA ARG A 802 -31.30 9.49 -25.04
C ARG A 802 -30.39 8.33 -25.41
N THR A 803 -30.11 7.43 -24.48
CA THR A 803 -29.28 6.24 -24.67
C THR A 803 -29.92 5.28 -25.67
N PHE A 804 -31.22 5.02 -25.53
CA PHE A 804 -32.00 4.21 -26.47
C PHE A 804 -31.91 4.77 -27.89
N TRP A 805 -32.23 6.04 -28.12
CA TRP A 805 -32.15 6.64 -29.46
C TRP A 805 -30.73 6.74 -30.00
N THR A 806 -29.72 6.84 -29.14
CA THR A 806 -28.30 6.77 -29.55
C THR A 806 -27.94 5.38 -30.06
N ARG A 807 -28.33 4.32 -29.35
CA ARG A 807 -28.13 2.93 -29.78
C ARG A 807 -28.93 2.60 -31.04
N PHE A 808 -30.20 3.03 -31.08
CA PHE A 808 -31.05 2.84 -32.25
C PHE A 808 -30.48 3.53 -33.49
N SER A 809 -30.03 4.79 -33.36
CA SER A 809 -29.37 5.57 -34.43
C SER A 809 -28.20 4.83 -35.08
N ALA A 810 -27.35 4.18 -34.27
CA ALA A 810 -26.20 3.43 -34.77
C ALA A 810 -26.60 2.21 -35.62
N ILE A 811 -27.77 1.61 -35.35
CA ILE A 811 -28.21 0.37 -36.01
C ILE A 811 -29.33 0.54 -37.03
N ILE A 812 -29.83 1.76 -37.32
CA ILE A 812 -30.91 1.97 -38.30
C ILE A 812 -30.66 1.20 -39.63
N PRO A 813 -29.47 1.24 -40.25
CA PRO A 813 -29.22 0.49 -41.48
C PRO A 813 -29.33 -1.03 -41.30
N ALA A 814 -28.93 -1.56 -40.14
CA ALA A 814 -29.07 -2.99 -39.85
C ALA A 814 -30.53 -3.36 -39.59
N VAL A 815 -31.28 -2.53 -38.86
CA VAL A 815 -32.71 -2.74 -38.57
C VAL A 815 -33.54 -2.68 -39.85
N VAL A 816 -33.33 -1.70 -40.73
CA VAL A 816 -34.01 -1.62 -42.03
C VAL A 816 -33.79 -2.91 -42.84
N ASN A 817 -32.53 -3.35 -42.98
CA ASN A 817 -32.20 -4.61 -43.67
C ASN A 817 -32.80 -5.87 -43.00
N LEU A 818 -33.09 -5.84 -41.70
CA LEU A 818 -33.77 -6.92 -40.98
C LEU A 818 -35.30 -6.91 -41.17
N MET A 819 -35.91 -5.75 -41.43
CA MET A 819 -37.36 -5.63 -41.66
C MET A 819 -37.75 -5.81 -43.12
N THR A 820 -36.89 -5.47 -44.08
CA THR A 820 -37.21 -5.57 -45.52
C THR A 820 -37.21 -7.04 -46.00
N PRO A 821 -38.29 -7.55 -46.63
CA PRO A 821 -38.39 -8.96 -47.07
C PRO A 821 -37.35 -9.41 -48.11
N ALA A 822 -36.66 -8.47 -48.77
CA ALA A 822 -35.69 -8.76 -49.83
C ALA A 822 -34.29 -9.19 -49.30
N THR A 823 -34.01 -9.00 -48.01
CA THR A 823 -32.64 -9.07 -47.44
C THR A 823 -32.45 -10.18 -46.39
N VAL A 824 -33.18 -11.30 -46.53
CA VAL A 824 -33.22 -12.46 -45.59
C VAL A 824 -31.87 -13.22 -45.45
N ALA A 825 -30.79 -12.75 -46.09
CA ALA A 825 -29.43 -13.21 -45.91
C ALA A 825 -28.67 -12.35 -44.87
N CYS A 826 -29.14 -12.32 -43.61
CA CYS A 826 -28.39 -11.68 -42.52
C CYS A 826 -27.22 -12.57 -42.06
N GLU A 827 -26.00 -12.02 -42.05
CA GLU A 827 -24.79 -12.69 -41.57
C GLU A 827 -24.77 -12.75 -40.02
N PRO A 828 -24.39 -13.89 -39.40
CA PRO A 828 -24.41 -14.05 -37.93
C PRO A 828 -23.67 -12.96 -37.15
N GLY A 829 -22.54 -12.49 -37.69
CA GLY A 829 -21.72 -11.43 -37.07
C GLY A 829 -22.42 -10.08 -36.92
N ARG A 830 -23.53 -9.83 -37.64
CA ARG A 830 -24.31 -8.59 -37.50
C ARG A 830 -25.27 -8.64 -36.31
N LEU A 831 -25.85 -9.80 -36.02
CA LEU A 831 -26.76 -10.00 -34.88
C LEU A 831 -26.01 -10.04 -33.53
N LEU A 832 -24.75 -10.51 -33.53
CA LEU A 832 -23.81 -10.34 -32.42
C LEU A 832 -23.02 -9.01 -32.49
N GLY A 833 -23.41 -8.10 -33.39
CA GLY A 833 -22.81 -6.77 -33.47
C GLY A 833 -23.04 -6.01 -32.17
N ALA A 834 -21.98 -5.42 -31.61
CA ALA A 834 -22.00 -4.78 -30.29
C ALA A 834 -23.12 -3.74 -30.14
N ASP A 835 -23.47 -3.00 -31.20
CA ASP A 835 -24.56 -2.02 -31.17
C ASP A 835 -25.97 -2.63 -31.19
N ILE A 836 -26.16 -3.82 -31.80
CA ILE A 836 -27.43 -4.54 -31.72
C ILE A 836 -27.59 -5.13 -30.31
N LEU A 837 -26.56 -5.79 -29.78
CA LEU A 837 -26.57 -6.32 -28.41
C LEU A 837 -26.82 -5.20 -27.39
N ALA A 838 -26.12 -4.07 -27.50
CA ALA A 838 -26.32 -2.93 -26.62
C ALA A 838 -27.68 -2.22 -26.78
N LEU A 839 -28.40 -2.42 -27.89
CA LEU A 839 -29.82 -2.05 -27.97
C LEU A 839 -30.70 -3.11 -27.32
N MET A 840 -30.44 -4.39 -27.52
CA MET A 840 -31.20 -5.49 -26.91
C MET A 840 -31.16 -5.44 -25.37
N ASP A 841 -30.02 -5.07 -24.79
CA ASP A 841 -29.87 -4.84 -23.35
C ASP A 841 -30.75 -3.69 -22.79
N MET A 842 -31.22 -2.78 -23.65
CA MET A 842 -32.19 -1.73 -23.28
C MET A 842 -33.63 -2.26 -23.19
N TYR A 843 -33.93 -3.44 -23.76
CA TYR A 843 -35.22 -4.13 -23.64
C TYR A 843 -35.31 -5.03 -22.38
N SER A 844 -34.39 -4.87 -21.42
CA SER A 844 -34.45 -5.48 -20.09
C SER A 844 -35.49 -4.80 -19.18
N GLU A 845 -36.10 -5.56 -18.27
CA GLU A 845 -37.32 -5.17 -17.54
C GLU A 845 -37.25 -3.81 -16.83
N THR A 846 -36.12 -3.47 -16.20
CA THR A 846 -35.95 -2.22 -15.44
C THR A 846 -35.81 -0.99 -16.33
N LYS A 847 -35.04 -1.09 -17.42
CA LYS A 847 -34.80 0.03 -18.36
C LYS A 847 -36.02 0.31 -19.24
N VAL A 848 -36.78 -0.73 -19.57
CA VAL A 848 -38.02 -0.66 -20.35
C VAL A 848 -39.05 0.27 -19.70
N GLN A 849 -39.24 0.23 -18.39
CA GLN A 849 -40.31 0.98 -17.72
C GLN A 849 -40.12 2.51 -17.85
N LEU A 850 -38.90 3.01 -17.68
CA LEU A 850 -38.60 4.44 -17.83
C LEU A 850 -38.68 4.90 -19.29
N LEU A 851 -38.23 4.06 -20.23
CA LEU A 851 -38.34 4.33 -21.66
C LEU A 851 -39.82 4.36 -22.11
N GLN A 852 -40.63 3.43 -21.62
CA GLN A 852 -42.07 3.35 -21.87
C GLN A 852 -42.81 4.59 -21.35
N LYS A 853 -42.47 5.10 -20.14
CA LYS A 853 -43.02 6.37 -19.61
C LYS A 853 -42.80 7.55 -20.56
N MET A 854 -41.66 7.60 -21.25
CA MET A 854 -41.31 8.70 -22.16
C MET A 854 -41.82 8.50 -23.60
N CYS A 855 -41.94 7.26 -24.06
CA CYS A 855 -42.27 6.91 -25.45
C CYS A 855 -43.69 6.33 -25.63
N VAL A 856 -44.63 6.58 -24.72
CA VAL A 856 -45.94 5.88 -24.61
C VAL A 856 -46.63 5.58 -25.95
N ASP A 857 -46.78 6.55 -26.85
CA ASP A 857 -47.52 6.38 -28.12
C ASP A 857 -46.76 5.62 -29.22
N ILE A 858 -45.43 5.56 -29.13
CA ILE A 858 -44.55 4.87 -30.10
C ILE A 858 -43.98 3.57 -29.52
N TRP A 859 -44.32 3.27 -28.27
CA TRP A 859 -43.90 2.06 -27.57
C TRP A 859 -44.33 0.76 -28.28
N PRO A 860 -45.54 0.64 -28.88
CA PRO A 860 -45.92 -0.56 -29.62
C PRO A 860 -44.96 -0.85 -30.78
N GLU A 861 -44.59 0.16 -31.57
CA GLU A 861 -43.69 0.03 -32.71
C GLU A 861 -42.25 -0.25 -32.26
N VAL A 862 -41.77 0.45 -31.23
CA VAL A 862 -40.46 0.20 -30.60
C VAL A 862 -40.35 -1.25 -30.12
N LEU A 863 -41.36 -1.74 -29.39
CA LEU A 863 -41.41 -3.12 -28.93
C LEU A 863 -41.44 -4.12 -30.10
N GLN A 864 -42.17 -3.81 -31.18
CA GLN A 864 -42.25 -4.65 -32.36
C GLN A 864 -40.92 -4.73 -33.13
N ILE A 865 -40.12 -3.66 -33.16
CA ILE A 865 -38.74 -3.69 -33.68
C ILE A 865 -37.88 -4.67 -32.88
N GLY A 866 -37.89 -4.57 -31.54
CA GLY A 866 -37.16 -5.52 -30.67
C GLY A 866 -37.59 -6.98 -30.89
N ASN A 867 -38.89 -7.22 -31.05
CA ASN A 867 -39.45 -8.54 -31.35
C ASN A 867 -39.04 -9.08 -32.73
N ASN A 868 -38.95 -8.22 -33.75
CA ASN A 868 -38.49 -8.62 -35.07
C ASN A 868 -36.97 -8.91 -35.09
N ILE A 869 -36.15 -8.18 -34.35
CA ILE A 869 -34.71 -8.49 -34.16
C ILE A 869 -34.55 -9.87 -33.49
N ARG A 870 -35.30 -10.14 -32.41
CA ARG A 870 -35.36 -11.48 -31.76
C ARG A 870 -35.75 -12.57 -32.76
N ARG A 871 -36.81 -12.36 -33.56
CA ARG A 871 -37.27 -13.32 -34.59
C ARG A 871 -36.19 -13.60 -35.65
N ALA A 872 -35.40 -12.61 -36.04
CA ALA A 872 -34.30 -12.80 -36.98
C ALA A 872 -33.17 -13.65 -36.39
N ALA A 873 -32.82 -13.44 -35.11
CA ALA A 873 -31.87 -14.30 -34.40
C ALA A 873 -32.37 -15.76 -34.29
N MET A 874 -33.65 -15.96 -33.96
CA MET A 874 -34.29 -17.28 -33.92
C MET A 874 -34.21 -18.01 -35.28
N LEU A 875 -34.54 -17.31 -36.38
CA LEU A 875 -34.46 -17.88 -37.73
C LEU A 875 -33.03 -18.30 -38.12
N ARG A 876 -31.99 -17.62 -37.62
CA ARG A 876 -30.60 -18.04 -37.87
C ARG A 876 -30.19 -19.24 -37.02
N LEU A 877 -30.50 -19.23 -35.72
CA LEU A 877 -30.27 -20.38 -34.83
C LEU A 877 -30.88 -21.67 -35.39
N GLY A 878 -32.09 -21.56 -35.99
CA GLY A 878 -32.73 -22.68 -36.65
C GLY A 878 -31.95 -23.26 -37.84
N LYS A 879 -31.31 -22.42 -38.66
CA LYS A 879 -30.48 -22.89 -39.78
C LYS A 879 -29.20 -23.58 -39.30
N GLU A 880 -28.51 -23.03 -38.31
CA GLU A 880 -27.29 -23.63 -37.77
C GLU A 880 -27.55 -24.99 -37.12
N SER A 881 -28.65 -25.10 -36.37
CA SER A 881 -29.02 -26.35 -35.69
C SER A 881 -29.33 -27.52 -36.64
N GLN A 882 -29.65 -27.25 -37.92
CA GLN A 882 -29.88 -28.28 -38.93
C GLN A 882 -28.61 -29.13 -39.19
N SER A 883 -27.43 -28.51 -39.15
CA SER A 883 -26.13 -29.19 -39.28
C SER A 883 -25.83 -30.09 -38.07
N PHE A 884 -26.26 -29.70 -36.87
CA PHE A 884 -26.14 -30.54 -35.68
C PHE A 884 -27.05 -31.77 -35.74
N VAL A 885 -28.26 -31.64 -36.29
CA VAL A 885 -29.16 -32.80 -36.50
C VAL A 885 -28.50 -33.82 -37.44
N GLN A 886 -27.83 -33.38 -38.50
CA GLN A 886 -27.06 -34.26 -39.39
C GLN A 886 -25.91 -34.96 -38.63
N PHE A 887 -25.22 -34.26 -37.73
CA PHE A 887 -24.19 -34.86 -36.85
C PHE A 887 -24.77 -35.91 -35.89
N VAL A 888 -25.94 -35.66 -35.28
CA VAL A 888 -26.61 -36.64 -34.40
C VAL A 888 -27.10 -37.87 -35.20
N VAL A 889 -27.55 -37.68 -36.44
CA VAL A 889 -27.92 -38.79 -37.35
C VAL A 889 -26.69 -39.60 -37.78
N PHE A 890 -25.53 -38.96 -37.97
CA PHE A 890 -24.25 -39.65 -38.16
C PHE A 890 -23.87 -40.48 -36.92
N MET A 891 -23.95 -39.89 -35.72
CA MET A 891 -23.63 -40.56 -34.46
C MET A 891 -24.59 -41.70 -34.09
N SER A 892 -25.84 -41.69 -34.58
CA SER A 892 -26.84 -42.74 -34.30
C SER A 892 -26.70 -44.01 -35.16
N GLY A 893 -25.68 -44.09 -36.02
CA GLY A 893 -25.14 -45.36 -36.51
C GLY A 893 -25.91 -46.00 -37.67
N GLN A 894 -26.59 -45.22 -38.52
CA GLN A 894 -27.16 -45.78 -39.75
C GLN A 894 -26.08 -46.12 -40.79
N SER A 895 -25.77 -47.41 -40.92
CA SER A 895 -24.91 -48.05 -41.93
C SER A 895 -23.46 -47.53 -42.06
N GLU A 896 -22.49 -48.44 -42.23
CA GLU A 896 -21.07 -48.06 -42.36
C GLU A 896 -20.77 -47.16 -43.59
N GLU A 897 -21.53 -47.31 -44.67
CA GLU A 897 -21.39 -46.46 -45.86
C GLU A 897 -22.03 -45.08 -45.66
N THR A 898 -23.24 -45.01 -45.07
CA THR A 898 -23.87 -43.72 -44.75
C THR A 898 -23.06 -42.96 -43.70
N ALA A 899 -22.48 -43.67 -42.72
CA ALA A 899 -21.57 -43.09 -41.76
C ALA A 899 -20.29 -42.55 -42.42
N ARG A 900 -19.66 -43.25 -43.38
CA ARG A 900 -18.50 -42.70 -44.12
C ARG A 900 -18.86 -41.50 -45.01
N ALA A 901 -20.02 -41.52 -45.65
CA ALA A 901 -20.50 -40.39 -46.47
C ALA A 901 -20.81 -39.17 -45.60
N LEU A 902 -21.63 -39.34 -44.55
CA LEU A 902 -21.96 -38.28 -43.60
C LEU A 902 -20.76 -37.78 -42.80
N ALA A 903 -19.77 -38.64 -42.49
CA ALA A 903 -18.52 -38.18 -41.89
C ALA A 903 -17.81 -37.18 -42.82
N LYS A 904 -17.80 -37.41 -44.14
CA LYS A 904 -17.15 -36.52 -45.10
C LYS A 904 -17.90 -35.21 -45.32
N ASP A 905 -19.24 -35.22 -45.23
CA ASP A 905 -20.08 -34.03 -45.39
C ASP A 905 -20.20 -33.20 -44.08
N VAL A 906 -20.26 -33.86 -42.91
CA VAL A 906 -20.40 -33.20 -41.60
C VAL A 906 -19.02 -32.83 -41.00
N VAL A 907 -18.00 -33.65 -41.25
CA VAL A 907 -16.60 -33.44 -40.89
C VAL A 907 -15.78 -33.18 -42.16
N GLY A 908 -16.29 -32.33 -43.04
CA GLY A 908 -15.51 -31.75 -44.14
C GLY A 908 -14.20 -31.17 -43.61
N GLU A 909 -13.17 -31.10 -44.47
CA GLU A 909 -11.83 -30.64 -44.10
C GLU A 909 -11.91 -29.41 -43.19
N PHE A 910 -11.24 -29.47 -42.03
CA PHE A 910 -11.17 -28.36 -41.09
C PHE A 910 -10.30 -27.28 -41.74
N GLN A 911 -10.88 -26.50 -42.65
CA GLN A 911 -10.13 -25.60 -43.53
C GLN A 911 -9.41 -24.58 -42.65
N ASP A 912 -8.11 -24.38 -42.89
CA ASP A 912 -7.28 -23.45 -42.12
C ASP A 912 -7.73 -21.97 -42.22
N GLU A 913 -8.77 -21.68 -43.01
CA GLU A 913 -9.43 -20.37 -43.10
C GLU A 913 -10.73 -20.21 -42.26
N GLU A 914 -11.26 -21.26 -41.64
CA GLU A 914 -12.52 -21.21 -40.85
C GLU A 914 -12.38 -20.62 -39.42
N ASP A 915 -11.25 -20.00 -39.07
CA ASP A 915 -11.14 -19.12 -37.89
C ASP A 915 -12.06 -17.86 -37.99
N LYS A 916 -12.72 -17.65 -39.13
CA LYS A 916 -13.66 -16.54 -39.37
C LYS A 916 -15.04 -16.81 -38.74
N ILE A 917 -15.14 -16.47 -37.46
CA ILE A 917 -16.38 -16.27 -36.69
C ILE A 917 -17.17 -17.56 -36.42
N MET A 918 -16.72 -18.35 -35.44
CA MET A 918 -17.63 -19.26 -34.74
C MET A 918 -18.78 -18.44 -34.12
N VAL A 919 -20.02 -18.82 -34.43
CA VAL A 919 -21.21 -18.20 -33.83
C VAL A 919 -21.20 -18.47 -32.33
N SER A 920 -21.20 -17.42 -31.50
CA SER A 920 -21.33 -17.61 -30.04
C SER A 920 -22.78 -17.97 -29.69
N TYR A 921 -23.05 -19.27 -29.67
CA TYR A 921 -24.35 -19.83 -29.26
C TYR A 921 -24.69 -19.50 -27.80
N GLU A 922 -23.66 -19.33 -26.96
CA GLU A 922 -23.79 -18.82 -25.60
C GLU A 922 -24.31 -17.38 -25.59
N ALA A 923 -23.65 -16.45 -26.28
CA ALA A 923 -24.12 -15.05 -26.35
C ALA A 923 -25.51 -14.96 -26.99
N MET A 924 -25.80 -15.79 -27.99
CA MET A 924 -27.16 -15.91 -28.55
C MET A 924 -28.19 -16.35 -27.51
N PHE A 925 -27.86 -17.32 -26.66
CA PHE A 925 -28.75 -17.74 -25.58
C PHE A 925 -28.90 -16.67 -24.49
N VAL A 926 -27.82 -16.00 -24.09
CA VAL A 926 -27.85 -14.96 -23.05
C VAL A 926 -28.69 -13.75 -23.48
N HIS A 927 -28.46 -13.18 -24.68
CA HIS A 927 -29.11 -11.94 -25.09
C HIS A 927 -30.50 -12.13 -25.74
N TYR A 928 -30.81 -13.34 -26.26
CA TYR A 928 -32.09 -13.60 -26.92
C TYR A 928 -32.92 -14.72 -26.26
N GLY A 929 -32.29 -15.68 -25.57
CA GLY A 929 -32.91 -16.90 -25.05
C GLY A 929 -34.01 -16.68 -24.02
N SER A 930 -33.83 -15.71 -23.12
CA SER A 930 -34.84 -15.29 -22.11
C SER A 930 -36.11 -14.69 -22.71
N HIS A 931 -36.09 -14.32 -24.00
CA HIS A 931 -37.21 -13.71 -24.71
C HIS A 931 -37.85 -14.65 -25.74
N LEU A 932 -37.50 -15.94 -25.72
CA LEU A 932 -38.05 -16.93 -26.62
C LEU A 932 -39.33 -17.56 -26.03
N PRO A 933 -40.37 -17.81 -26.86
CA PRO A 933 -41.49 -18.64 -26.44
C PRO A 933 -41.01 -20.02 -25.98
N SER A 934 -41.56 -20.54 -24.88
CA SER A 934 -41.17 -21.83 -24.31
C SER A 934 -41.51 -23.03 -25.20
N ASP A 935 -42.39 -22.84 -26.19
CA ASP A 935 -42.82 -23.79 -27.20
C ASP A 935 -42.07 -23.65 -28.55
N TRP A 936 -41.18 -22.65 -28.69
CA TRP A 936 -40.46 -22.42 -29.95
C TRP A 936 -39.50 -23.56 -30.28
N SER A 937 -39.69 -24.17 -31.46
CA SER A 937 -38.79 -25.13 -32.07
C SER A 937 -38.46 -24.71 -33.51
N PRO A 938 -37.19 -24.71 -33.94
CA PRO A 938 -36.80 -24.43 -35.33
C PRO A 938 -36.97 -25.63 -36.25
N MET A 939 -37.09 -26.84 -35.70
CA MET A 939 -37.29 -28.06 -36.48
C MET A 939 -38.77 -28.17 -36.84
N GLN A 940 -39.09 -28.23 -38.14
CA GLN A 940 -40.43 -28.60 -38.64
C GLN A 940 -40.69 -30.11 -38.51
N ALA A 941 -40.30 -30.70 -37.38
CA ALA A 941 -40.43 -32.12 -37.06
C ALA A 941 -41.35 -32.27 -35.83
N GLU A 942 -41.92 -33.46 -35.63
CA GLU A 942 -42.81 -33.79 -34.50
C GLU A 942 -42.12 -33.73 -33.10
N VAL A 943 -40.85 -33.33 -33.04
CA VAL A 943 -40.05 -33.24 -31.82
C VAL A 943 -39.81 -31.78 -31.46
N HIS A 944 -40.44 -31.32 -30.38
CA HIS A 944 -40.15 -30.01 -29.79
C HIS A 944 -38.75 -30.01 -29.16
N VAL A 945 -37.83 -29.21 -29.71
CA VAL A 945 -36.49 -29.02 -29.17
C VAL A 945 -36.38 -27.61 -28.58
N SER A 946 -36.00 -27.51 -27.30
CA SER A 946 -35.89 -26.21 -26.62
C SER A 946 -34.75 -25.35 -27.16
N SER A 947 -34.88 -24.03 -27.05
CA SER A 947 -33.82 -23.06 -27.40
C SER A 947 -32.50 -23.33 -26.68
N ALA A 948 -32.56 -23.67 -25.39
CA ALA A 948 -31.39 -24.07 -24.59
C ALA A 948 -30.71 -25.31 -25.20
N SER A 949 -31.47 -26.34 -25.56
CA SER A 949 -30.95 -27.55 -26.20
C SER A 949 -30.26 -27.26 -27.54
N LEU A 950 -30.76 -26.30 -28.31
CA LEU A 950 -30.21 -25.92 -29.62
C LEU A 950 -28.92 -25.10 -29.50
N CYS A 951 -28.87 -24.13 -28.59
CA CYS A 951 -27.66 -23.38 -28.33
C CYS A 951 -26.55 -24.26 -27.71
N ALA A 952 -26.92 -25.17 -26.80
CA ALA A 952 -25.99 -26.13 -26.20
C ALA A 952 -25.51 -27.21 -27.19
N ALA A 953 -26.34 -27.58 -28.15
CA ALA A 953 -25.94 -28.39 -29.30
C ALA A 953 -24.95 -27.66 -30.22
N GLY A 954 -25.23 -26.39 -30.53
CA GLY A 954 -24.37 -25.54 -31.35
C GLY A 954 -22.98 -25.33 -30.74
N SER A 955 -22.89 -25.10 -29.41
CA SER A 955 -21.60 -24.97 -28.72
C SER A 955 -20.83 -26.29 -28.58
N ALA A 956 -21.52 -27.43 -28.52
CA ALA A 956 -20.89 -28.75 -28.48
C ALA A 956 -20.35 -29.24 -29.84
N LEU A 957 -20.87 -28.73 -30.97
CA LEU A 957 -20.51 -29.20 -32.31
C LEU A 957 -19.02 -29.04 -32.67
N PRO A 958 -18.34 -27.90 -32.41
CA PRO A 958 -16.91 -27.76 -32.70
C PRO A 958 -16.05 -28.76 -31.91
N LEU A 959 -16.36 -28.96 -30.62
CA LEU A 959 -15.72 -29.96 -29.77
C LEU A 959 -15.89 -31.37 -30.35
N ALA A 960 -17.10 -31.71 -30.79
CA ALA A 960 -17.38 -33.02 -31.37
C ALA A 960 -16.59 -33.27 -32.66
N LYS A 961 -16.53 -32.28 -33.56
CA LYS A 961 -15.73 -32.34 -34.80
C LYS A 961 -14.24 -32.56 -34.51
N ILE A 962 -13.64 -31.75 -33.63
CA ILE A 962 -12.19 -31.85 -33.35
C ILE A 962 -11.82 -33.10 -32.56
N PHE A 963 -12.72 -33.61 -31.71
CA PHE A 963 -12.54 -34.92 -31.06
C PHE A 963 -12.45 -36.05 -32.08
N VAL A 964 -13.35 -36.08 -33.07
CA VAL A 964 -13.31 -37.07 -34.16
C VAL A 964 -12.05 -36.91 -35.02
N HIS A 965 -11.67 -35.67 -35.37
CA HIS A 965 -10.43 -35.39 -36.10
C HIS A 965 -9.20 -35.95 -35.37
N MET A 966 -9.06 -35.64 -34.06
CA MET A 966 -7.97 -36.15 -33.23
C MET A 966 -7.91 -37.68 -33.17
N VAL A 967 -9.06 -38.35 -33.08
CA VAL A 967 -9.12 -39.83 -33.08
C VAL A 967 -8.76 -40.43 -34.46
N SER A 968 -9.04 -39.73 -35.57
CA SER A 968 -8.66 -40.19 -36.92
C SER A 968 -7.15 -40.15 -37.11
N TRP A 969 -6.53 -38.97 -36.98
CA TRP A 969 -5.11 -38.84 -37.31
C TRP A 969 -4.21 -39.59 -36.31
N GLN A 970 -4.65 -39.82 -35.06
CA GLN A 970 -3.97 -40.75 -34.14
C GLN A 970 -3.86 -42.19 -34.67
N LYS A 971 -4.84 -42.68 -35.45
CA LYS A 971 -4.77 -44.00 -36.09
C LYS A 971 -3.87 -44.00 -37.31
N GLU A 972 -3.83 -42.88 -38.03
CA GLU A 972 -2.96 -42.67 -39.19
C GLU A 972 -1.48 -42.61 -38.77
N LEU A 973 -1.16 -41.96 -37.62
CA LEU A 973 0.21 -41.89 -37.08
C LEU A 973 0.92 -43.24 -36.97
N VAL A 974 0.18 -44.30 -36.62
CA VAL A 974 0.73 -45.66 -36.44
C VAL A 974 1.20 -46.28 -37.76
N GLN A 975 0.76 -45.73 -38.90
CA GLN A 975 1.10 -46.21 -40.25
C GLN A 975 2.34 -45.52 -40.83
N PHE A 976 2.77 -44.39 -40.24
CA PHE A 976 3.94 -43.64 -40.72
C PHE A 976 5.26 -44.28 -40.32
N VAL A 977 6.30 -44.04 -41.13
CA VAL A 977 7.62 -44.64 -40.98
C VAL A 977 8.44 -43.88 -39.92
N PRO A 978 8.96 -44.55 -38.88
CA PRO A 978 9.86 -43.94 -37.89
C PRO A 978 11.16 -43.42 -38.51
N CYS A 979 11.62 -42.25 -38.05
CA CYS A 979 12.89 -41.62 -38.40
C CYS A 979 14.08 -42.54 -38.09
N ALA A 980 14.03 -43.27 -36.97
CA ALA A 980 15.02 -44.28 -36.61
C ALA A 980 15.16 -45.37 -37.69
N THR A 981 14.05 -45.85 -38.26
CA THR A 981 14.03 -46.82 -39.37
C THR A 981 14.59 -46.20 -40.66
N ILE A 982 14.18 -44.97 -40.98
CA ILE A 982 14.71 -44.24 -42.15
C ILE A 982 16.24 -44.11 -42.06
N LEU A 983 16.79 -43.79 -40.87
CA LEU A 983 18.23 -43.67 -40.62
C LEU A 983 19.00 -44.98 -40.71
N LEU A 984 18.40 -46.12 -40.33
CA LEU A 984 19.06 -47.42 -40.32
C LEU A 984 19.01 -48.12 -41.69
N ASP A 985 17.88 -48.02 -42.40
CA ASP A 985 17.61 -48.81 -43.61
C ASP A 985 17.74 -47.99 -44.90
N GLY A 986 17.86 -46.65 -44.80
CA GLY A 986 18.07 -45.78 -45.94
C GLY A 986 19.52 -45.76 -46.45
N GLU A 987 19.70 -45.90 -47.76
CA GLU A 987 20.94 -45.47 -48.42
C GLU A 987 21.09 -43.95 -48.29
N PRO A 988 22.28 -43.38 -47.99
CA PRO A 988 22.44 -41.95 -47.76
C PRO A 988 21.88 -41.03 -48.85
N ALA A 989 21.97 -41.42 -50.12
CA ALA A 989 21.42 -40.66 -51.25
C ALA A 989 19.88 -40.61 -51.29
N SER A 990 19.20 -41.58 -50.67
CA SER A 990 17.74 -41.66 -50.61
C SER A 990 17.12 -40.90 -49.42
N LEU A 991 17.90 -40.66 -48.37
CA LEU A 991 17.43 -40.09 -47.09
C LEU A 991 16.69 -38.75 -47.22
N PRO A 992 17.15 -37.75 -48.02
CA PRO A 992 16.45 -36.48 -48.13
C PRO A 992 15.00 -36.62 -48.60
N LYS A 993 14.74 -37.54 -49.54
CA LYS A 993 13.38 -37.80 -50.04
C LYS A 993 12.51 -38.51 -49.01
N LYS A 994 13.09 -39.42 -48.22
CA LYS A 994 12.37 -40.16 -47.17
C LYS A 994 12.02 -39.26 -45.96
N PHE A 995 12.89 -38.32 -45.59
CA PHE A 995 12.56 -37.35 -44.52
C PHE A 995 11.54 -36.31 -44.97
N GLN A 996 11.51 -35.97 -46.27
CA GLN A 996 10.58 -35.01 -46.85
C GLN A 996 9.25 -35.63 -47.30
N SER A 997 9.07 -36.94 -47.22
CA SER A 997 7.79 -37.57 -47.55
C SER A 997 6.80 -37.39 -46.41
N ASP A 998 5.52 -37.26 -46.75
CA ASP A 998 4.45 -37.12 -45.75
C ASP A 998 4.18 -38.44 -45.01
N GLU A 999 4.79 -39.54 -45.46
CA GLU A 999 4.88 -40.82 -44.75
C GLU A 999 5.87 -40.81 -43.55
N CYS A 1000 6.63 -39.73 -43.34
CA CYS A 1000 7.63 -39.62 -42.28
C CYS A 1000 6.99 -39.18 -40.95
N LEU A 1001 7.07 -40.02 -39.91
CA LEU A 1001 6.36 -39.83 -38.64
C LEU A 1001 6.66 -38.46 -37.97
N ILE A 1002 7.93 -38.04 -37.91
CA ILE A 1002 8.29 -36.76 -37.29
C ILE A 1002 7.71 -35.54 -38.01
N ARG A 1003 7.56 -35.62 -39.33
CA ARG A 1003 7.02 -34.55 -40.17
C ARG A 1003 5.50 -34.45 -40.00
N ALA A 1004 4.82 -35.59 -40.00
CA ALA A 1004 3.38 -35.67 -39.76
C ALA A 1004 2.98 -35.15 -38.36
N LEU A 1005 3.77 -35.49 -37.32
CA LEU A 1005 3.57 -34.96 -35.96
C LEU A 1005 3.74 -33.44 -35.88
N CYS A 1006 4.78 -32.89 -36.52
CA CYS A 1006 5.04 -31.45 -36.52
C CYS A 1006 4.00 -30.64 -37.29
N ALA A 1007 3.46 -31.17 -38.39
CA ALA A 1007 2.36 -30.56 -39.14
C ALA A 1007 1.06 -30.41 -38.31
N LYS A 1008 0.95 -31.10 -37.16
CA LYS A 1008 -0.22 -31.06 -36.26
C LYS A 1008 0.05 -30.36 -34.92
N GLU A 1009 1.09 -29.51 -34.83
CA GLU A 1009 1.49 -28.87 -33.56
C GLU A 1009 0.40 -27.98 -32.90
N HIS A 1010 -0.57 -27.48 -33.67
CA HIS A 1010 -1.66 -26.63 -33.17
C HIS A 1010 -2.93 -27.39 -32.74
N GLU A 1011 -3.12 -28.65 -33.17
CA GLU A 1011 -4.34 -29.43 -32.88
C GLU A 1011 -4.66 -29.56 -31.37
N PRO A 1012 -3.70 -29.81 -30.47
CA PRO A 1012 -3.98 -29.90 -29.03
C PRO A 1012 -4.53 -28.59 -28.45
N GLY A 1013 -4.04 -27.45 -28.97
CA GLY A 1013 -4.50 -26.12 -28.57
C GLY A 1013 -5.92 -25.82 -29.06
N LYS A 1014 -6.20 -26.12 -30.34
CA LYS A 1014 -7.56 -26.02 -30.91
C LYS A 1014 -8.54 -26.90 -30.12
N PHE A 1015 -8.19 -28.16 -29.83
CA PHE A 1015 -9.02 -29.09 -29.06
C PHE A 1015 -9.37 -28.54 -27.66
N MET A 1016 -8.36 -28.10 -26.90
CA MET A 1016 -8.59 -27.55 -25.54
C MET A 1016 -9.33 -26.21 -25.55
N HIS A 1017 -9.29 -25.45 -26.66
CA HIS A 1017 -10.15 -24.26 -26.82
C HIS A 1017 -11.61 -24.65 -27.04
N CYS A 1018 -11.91 -25.55 -27.98
CA CYS A 1018 -13.27 -26.04 -28.21
C CYS A 1018 -13.87 -26.73 -26.97
N LEU A 1019 -13.06 -27.49 -26.21
CA LEU A 1019 -13.50 -28.14 -24.98
C LEU A 1019 -13.92 -27.15 -23.90
N ARG A 1020 -13.15 -26.08 -23.69
CA ARG A 1020 -13.50 -25.00 -22.76
C ARG A 1020 -14.77 -24.28 -23.21
N SER A 1021 -14.80 -23.80 -24.46
CA SER A 1021 -15.98 -23.08 -24.99
C SER A 1021 -17.26 -23.90 -24.94
N ALA A 1022 -17.21 -25.22 -25.16
CA ALA A 1022 -18.37 -26.10 -25.00
C ALA A 1022 -18.77 -26.33 -23.53
N THR A 1023 -17.81 -26.33 -22.60
CA THR A 1023 -18.05 -26.46 -21.15
C THR A 1023 -18.70 -25.19 -20.61
N ASP A 1024 -18.06 -24.04 -20.82
CA ASP A 1024 -18.53 -22.71 -20.39
C ASP A 1024 -19.95 -22.46 -20.93
N ALA A 1025 -20.19 -22.69 -22.22
CA ALA A 1025 -21.51 -22.54 -22.81
C ALA A 1025 -22.54 -23.53 -22.24
N ALA A 1026 -22.19 -24.78 -21.95
CA ALA A 1026 -23.12 -25.75 -21.37
C ALA A 1026 -23.49 -25.43 -19.91
N GLU A 1027 -22.60 -24.74 -19.18
CA GLU A 1027 -22.88 -24.18 -17.85
C GLU A 1027 -23.78 -22.95 -17.95
N THR A 1028 -23.43 -21.94 -18.74
CA THR A 1028 -24.23 -20.72 -18.97
C THR A 1028 -25.64 -21.02 -19.50
N ILE A 1029 -25.79 -22.02 -20.37
CA ILE A 1029 -27.08 -22.44 -20.93
C ILE A 1029 -27.85 -23.36 -19.97
N GLY A 1030 -27.18 -23.94 -18.96
CA GLY A 1030 -27.80 -24.82 -17.98
C GLY A 1030 -28.20 -26.22 -18.49
N HIS A 1031 -27.65 -26.68 -19.62
CA HIS A 1031 -28.14 -27.88 -20.31
C HIS A 1031 -27.38 -29.17 -19.97
N ASP A 1032 -27.98 -30.02 -19.12
CA ASP A 1032 -27.32 -31.18 -18.50
C ASP A 1032 -26.67 -32.17 -19.49
N MET A 1033 -27.32 -32.49 -20.63
CA MET A 1033 -26.72 -33.42 -21.61
C MET A 1033 -25.47 -32.84 -22.27
N ALA A 1034 -25.43 -31.52 -22.49
CA ALA A 1034 -24.27 -30.86 -23.10
C ALA A 1034 -23.13 -30.76 -22.10
N ARG A 1035 -23.44 -30.47 -20.82
CA ARG A 1035 -22.48 -30.51 -19.72
C ARG A 1035 -21.90 -31.92 -19.55
N CYS A 1036 -22.74 -32.95 -19.64
CA CYS A 1036 -22.32 -34.35 -19.60
C CYS A 1036 -21.42 -34.74 -20.79
N PHE A 1037 -21.76 -34.28 -22.00
CA PHE A 1037 -20.93 -34.49 -23.19
C PHE A 1037 -19.56 -33.83 -23.06
N ALA A 1038 -19.51 -32.53 -22.73
CA ALA A 1038 -18.26 -31.79 -22.53
C ALA A 1038 -17.39 -32.42 -21.43
N LYS A 1039 -17.99 -32.79 -20.29
CA LYS A 1039 -17.32 -33.51 -19.19
C LYS A 1039 -16.81 -34.90 -19.60
N THR A 1040 -17.52 -35.60 -20.48
CA THR A 1040 -17.07 -36.89 -21.03
C THR A 1040 -15.87 -36.69 -21.98
N CYS A 1041 -15.89 -35.68 -22.85
CA CYS A 1041 -14.74 -35.32 -23.66
C CYS A 1041 -13.54 -34.91 -22.80
N LEU A 1042 -13.77 -34.17 -21.70
CA LEU A 1042 -12.74 -33.78 -20.73
C LEU A 1042 -12.10 -34.99 -20.04
N THR A 1043 -12.87 -36.00 -19.63
CA THR A 1043 -12.31 -37.23 -19.03
C THR A 1043 -11.55 -38.10 -20.05
N LYS A 1044 -11.82 -37.93 -21.36
CA LYS A 1044 -11.13 -38.66 -22.44
C LYS A 1044 -9.94 -37.94 -23.08
N ALA A 1045 -9.85 -36.62 -22.94
CA ALA A 1045 -8.72 -35.83 -23.41
C ALA A 1045 -7.33 -36.30 -22.87
N PRO A 1046 -7.17 -36.70 -21.59
CA PRO A 1046 -5.91 -37.27 -21.09
C PRO A 1046 -5.48 -38.54 -21.85
N GLU A 1047 -6.41 -39.45 -22.12
CA GLU A 1047 -6.14 -40.69 -22.88
C GLU A 1047 -5.70 -40.38 -24.32
N LEU A 1048 -6.25 -39.33 -24.93
CA LEU A 1048 -5.87 -38.88 -26.27
C LEU A 1048 -4.49 -38.23 -26.28
N PHE A 1049 -4.20 -37.31 -25.36
CA PHE A 1049 -2.89 -36.65 -25.30
C PHE A 1049 -1.77 -37.61 -24.89
N GLN A 1050 -2.02 -38.53 -23.96
CA GLN A 1050 -1.03 -39.53 -23.55
C GLN A 1050 -0.54 -40.36 -24.75
N LYS A 1051 -1.45 -40.81 -25.62
CA LYS A 1051 -1.07 -41.55 -26.84
C LYS A 1051 -0.14 -40.75 -27.77
N ILE A 1052 -0.40 -39.45 -27.94
CA ILE A 1052 0.48 -38.59 -28.75
C ILE A 1052 1.84 -38.44 -28.06
N VAL A 1053 1.86 -38.21 -26.74
CA VAL A 1053 3.10 -38.13 -25.95
C VAL A 1053 3.90 -39.44 -26.03
N ASP A 1054 3.26 -40.61 -25.96
CA ASP A 1054 3.90 -41.93 -26.06
C ASP A 1054 4.50 -42.21 -27.44
N ILE A 1055 3.81 -41.81 -28.52
CA ILE A 1055 4.33 -41.87 -29.89
C ILE A 1055 5.56 -40.97 -30.02
N VAL A 1056 5.47 -39.70 -29.59
CA VAL A 1056 6.60 -38.76 -29.61
C VAL A 1056 7.77 -39.27 -28.75
N LYS A 1057 7.51 -39.79 -27.56
CA LYS A 1057 8.51 -40.38 -26.65
C LYS A 1057 9.28 -41.51 -27.32
N THR A 1058 8.56 -42.43 -27.95
CA THR A 1058 9.14 -43.60 -28.63
C THR A 1058 10.01 -43.16 -29.81
N GLU A 1059 9.53 -42.19 -30.59
CA GLU A 1059 10.23 -41.64 -31.74
C GLU A 1059 11.49 -40.86 -31.36
N VAL A 1060 11.43 -40.08 -30.27
CA VAL A 1060 12.58 -39.31 -29.75
C VAL A 1060 13.66 -40.23 -29.18
N LEU A 1061 13.29 -41.18 -28.33
CA LEU A 1061 14.24 -42.11 -27.71
C LEU A 1061 14.91 -43.02 -28.74
N SER A 1062 14.15 -43.55 -29.71
CA SER A 1062 14.70 -44.40 -30.77
C SER A 1062 15.62 -43.62 -31.70
N THR A 1063 15.25 -42.40 -32.11
CA THR A 1063 16.09 -41.53 -32.95
C THR A 1063 17.39 -41.16 -32.23
N ILE A 1064 17.35 -40.75 -30.97
CA ILE A 1064 18.56 -40.44 -30.18
C ILE A 1064 19.45 -41.68 -30.05
N ALA A 1065 18.90 -42.86 -29.78
CA ALA A 1065 19.67 -44.10 -29.69
C ALA A 1065 20.39 -44.45 -31.01
N VAL A 1066 19.71 -44.28 -32.15
CA VAL A 1066 20.30 -44.48 -33.48
C VAL A 1066 21.40 -43.45 -33.76
N LEU A 1067 21.20 -42.16 -33.44
CA LEU A 1067 22.21 -41.13 -33.62
C LEU A 1067 23.46 -41.35 -32.76
N LYS A 1068 23.29 -41.73 -31.48
CA LYS A 1068 24.40 -42.13 -30.59
C LYS A 1068 25.16 -43.33 -31.16
N LYS A 1069 24.45 -44.35 -31.66
CA LYS A 1069 25.04 -45.55 -32.30
C LYS A 1069 25.82 -45.20 -33.57
N LEU A 1070 25.26 -44.38 -34.45
CA LEU A 1070 25.93 -43.93 -35.68
C LEU A 1070 27.20 -43.11 -35.37
N HIS A 1071 27.18 -42.27 -34.33
CA HIS A 1071 28.36 -41.53 -33.90
C HIS A 1071 29.46 -42.45 -33.34
N GLY A 1072 29.09 -43.42 -32.49
CA GLY A 1072 30.02 -44.41 -31.95
C GLY A 1072 30.63 -45.36 -32.99
N ASN A 1073 29.93 -45.58 -34.11
CA ASN A 1073 30.38 -46.44 -35.21
C ASN A 1073 31.46 -45.82 -36.11
N ILE A 1074 31.89 -44.57 -35.90
CA ILE A 1074 32.89 -43.89 -36.75
C ILE A 1074 34.30 -44.14 -36.16
N PRO A 1075 35.09 -45.11 -36.69
CA PRO A 1075 36.31 -45.58 -36.00
C PRO A 1075 37.45 -44.56 -35.99
N THR A 1076 37.47 -43.65 -36.95
CA THR A 1076 38.50 -42.60 -37.11
C THR A 1076 38.19 -41.32 -36.34
N SER A 1077 37.02 -41.21 -35.70
CA SER A 1077 36.54 -39.98 -35.04
C SER A 1077 37.49 -39.46 -33.94
N ALA A 1078 37.89 -40.33 -33.01
CA ALA A 1078 38.79 -39.96 -31.92
C ALA A 1078 40.20 -39.58 -32.41
N GLN A 1079 40.71 -40.27 -33.44
CA GLN A 1079 42.02 -39.97 -34.04
C GLN A 1079 42.00 -38.62 -34.76
N PHE A 1080 40.92 -38.32 -35.48
CA PHE A 1080 40.73 -37.06 -36.18
C PHE A 1080 40.61 -35.87 -35.21
N ILE A 1081 39.83 -36.00 -34.12
CA ILE A 1081 39.77 -34.94 -33.09
C ILE A 1081 41.15 -34.72 -32.46
N ALA A 1082 41.87 -35.79 -32.10
CA ALA A 1082 43.21 -35.68 -31.53
C ALA A 1082 44.25 -35.08 -32.52
N SER A 1083 44.06 -35.26 -33.83
CA SER A 1083 44.86 -34.57 -34.86
C SER A 1083 44.57 -33.07 -34.87
N LEU A 1084 43.30 -32.68 -34.84
CA LEU A 1084 42.88 -31.27 -34.76
C LEU A 1084 43.39 -30.58 -33.48
N ASP A 1085 43.35 -31.26 -32.33
CA ASP A 1085 43.87 -30.75 -31.06
C ASP A 1085 45.38 -30.49 -31.09
N LYS A 1086 46.14 -31.29 -31.87
CA LYS A 1086 47.57 -31.06 -32.14
C LYS A 1086 47.85 -29.94 -33.16
N GLY A 1087 46.83 -29.37 -33.78
CA GLY A 1087 46.98 -28.36 -34.84
C GLY A 1087 47.16 -28.93 -36.25
N GLU A 1088 47.01 -30.23 -36.41
CA GLU A 1088 47.18 -30.97 -37.66
C GLU A 1088 45.83 -31.14 -38.37
N ILE A 1089 45.83 -31.14 -39.70
CA ILE A 1089 44.62 -31.44 -40.51
C ILE A 1089 45.00 -32.55 -41.49
N ASP A 1090 44.79 -33.79 -41.08
CA ASP A 1090 45.03 -34.96 -41.93
C ASP A 1090 43.96 -35.07 -43.05
N ALA A 1091 44.42 -34.97 -44.29
CA ALA A 1091 43.60 -35.06 -45.49
C ALA A 1091 43.00 -36.47 -45.70
N ASN A 1092 43.75 -37.52 -45.34
CA ASN A 1092 43.31 -38.91 -45.48
C ASN A 1092 42.27 -39.25 -44.43
N MET A 1093 42.42 -38.77 -43.18
CA MET A 1093 41.40 -38.93 -42.15
C MET A 1093 40.12 -38.17 -42.50
N ALA A 1094 40.22 -36.90 -42.94
CA ALA A 1094 39.06 -36.12 -43.36
C ALA A 1094 38.30 -36.80 -44.52
N ASN A 1095 39.03 -37.31 -45.52
CA ASN A 1095 38.45 -38.03 -46.64
C ASN A 1095 37.85 -39.38 -46.22
N SER A 1096 38.50 -40.12 -45.33
CA SER A 1096 37.97 -41.37 -44.75
C SER A 1096 36.65 -41.12 -44.03
N MET A 1097 36.57 -40.09 -43.19
CA MET A 1097 35.34 -39.74 -42.46
C MET A 1097 34.23 -39.24 -43.39
N CYS A 1098 34.53 -38.46 -44.43
CA CYS A 1098 33.51 -38.06 -45.42
C CYS A 1098 32.92 -39.24 -46.21
N ASN A 1099 33.67 -40.33 -46.37
CA ASN A 1099 33.23 -41.54 -47.07
C ASN A 1099 32.62 -42.60 -46.13
N ASP A 1100 32.60 -42.36 -44.81
CA ASP A 1100 31.95 -43.24 -43.84
C ASP A 1100 30.41 -43.14 -43.93
N VAL A 1101 29.73 -44.28 -44.00
CA VAL A 1101 28.27 -44.35 -44.16
C VAL A 1101 27.54 -43.79 -42.94
N SER A 1102 28.08 -43.97 -41.73
CA SER A 1102 27.50 -43.43 -40.50
C SER A 1102 27.63 -41.90 -40.46
N MET A 1103 28.79 -41.37 -40.85
CA MET A 1103 28.98 -39.91 -41.02
C MET A 1103 27.99 -39.32 -42.03
N GLN A 1104 27.80 -39.97 -43.17
CA GLN A 1104 26.86 -39.50 -44.20
C GLN A 1104 25.41 -39.51 -43.69
N ARG A 1105 25.01 -40.54 -42.93
CA ARG A 1105 23.69 -40.63 -42.27
C ARG A 1105 23.48 -39.51 -41.24
N LEU A 1106 24.48 -39.24 -40.39
CA LEU A 1106 24.45 -38.11 -39.44
C LEU A 1106 24.32 -36.76 -40.17
N TYR A 1107 25.08 -36.55 -41.25
CA TYR A 1107 24.98 -35.32 -42.05
C TYR A 1107 23.59 -35.15 -42.69
N MET A 1108 23.02 -36.22 -43.25
CA MET A 1108 21.66 -36.21 -43.81
C MET A 1108 20.60 -35.91 -42.75
N PHE A 1109 20.69 -36.51 -41.55
CA PHE A 1109 19.80 -36.18 -40.43
C PHE A 1109 19.86 -34.67 -40.08
N LEU A 1110 21.08 -34.17 -39.82
CA LEU A 1110 21.31 -32.78 -39.43
C LEU A 1110 20.89 -31.78 -40.52
N GLN A 1111 20.81 -32.20 -41.78
CA GLN A 1111 20.40 -31.37 -42.90
C GLN A 1111 18.88 -31.43 -43.19
N CYS A 1112 18.25 -32.59 -43.04
CA CYS A 1112 16.91 -32.86 -43.59
C CYS A 1112 15.84 -33.23 -42.55
N ALA A 1113 16.23 -33.65 -41.34
CA ALA A 1113 15.30 -34.15 -40.31
C ALA A 1113 15.40 -33.39 -38.99
N LEU A 1114 16.50 -32.65 -38.76
CA LEU A 1114 16.75 -31.94 -37.49
C LEU A 1114 15.67 -30.89 -37.16
N GLU A 1115 15.14 -30.19 -38.16
CA GLU A 1115 14.11 -29.17 -37.93
C GLU A 1115 12.79 -29.80 -37.44
N ASP A 1116 12.32 -30.85 -38.11
CA ASP A 1116 11.15 -31.62 -37.70
C ASP A 1116 11.38 -32.34 -36.36
N PHE A 1117 12.57 -32.91 -36.13
CA PHE A 1117 12.93 -33.52 -34.84
C PHE A 1117 12.89 -32.51 -33.69
N MET A 1118 13.34 -31.27 -33.91
CA MET A 1118 13.20 -30.19 -32.93
C MET A 1118 11.76 -29.65 -32.84
N GLY A 1119 10.96 -29.79 -33.90
CA GLY A 1119 9.52 -29.50 -33.91
C GLY A 1119 8.71 -30.39 -32.97
N LEU A 1120 9.10 -31.66 -32.77
CA LEU A 1120 8.46 -32.54 -31.78
C LEU A 1120 8.49 -31.95 -30.35
N LYS A 1121 9.53 -31.20 -29.99
CA LYS A 1121 9.58 -30.46 -28.73
C LYS A 1121 8.49 -29.39 -28.66
N LYS A 1122 8.18 -28.70 -29.77
CA LYS A 1122 7.06 -27.74 -29.83
C LYS A 1122 5.72 -28.44 -29.65
N VAL A 1123 5.51 -29.62 -30.25
CA VAL A 1123 4.29 -30.42 -30.06
C VAL A 1123 4.09 -30.75 -28.57
N LEU A 1124 5.13 -31.22 -27.87
CA LEU A 1124 5.06 -31.53 -26.43
C LEU A 1124 4.84 -30.27 -25.56
N VAL A 1125 5.44 -29.14 -25.92
CA VAL A 1125 5.20 -27.84 -25.27
C VAL A 1125 3.77 -27.36 -25.53
N GLY A 1126 3.25 -27.54 -26.75
CA GLY A 1126 1.88 -27.21 -27.13
C GLY A 1126 0.85 -28.02 -26.36
N ILE A 1127 1.05 -29.34 -26.23
CA ILE A 1127 0.24 -30.20 -25.36
C ILE A 1127 0.31 -29.73 -23.90
N SER A 1128 1.53 -29.53 -23.38
CA SER A 1128 1.73 -29.08 -22.00
C SER A 1128 1.04 -27.73 -21.71
N ALA A 1129 1.15 -26.77 -22.63
CA ALA A 1129 0.53 -25.46 -22.52
C ALA A 1129 -1.00 -25.53 -22.65
N ALA A 1130 -1.52 -26.30 -23.62
CA ALA A 1130 -2.96 -26.47 -23.82
C ALA A 1130 -3.66 -27.04 -22.57
N ILE A 1131 -2.97 -27.91 -21.82
CA ILE A 1131 -3.46 -28.48 -20.56
C ILE A 1131 -3.25 -27.50 -19.37
N SER A 1132 -2.16 -26.74 -19.34
CA SER A 1132 -1.77 -25.92 -18.16
C SER A 1132 -2.50 -24.58 -18.02
N VAL A 1133 -3.32 -24.15 -18.99
CA VAL A 1133 -3.83 -22.75 -19.06
C VAL A 1133 -4.97 -22.43 -18.07
N ARG A 1134 -5.61 -23.43 -17.46
CA ARG A 1134 -6.42 -23.29 -16.23
C ARG A 1134 -6.77 -24.67 -15.68
N GLU A 1135 -6.82 -24.79 -14.35
CA GLU A 1135 -7.58 -25.88 -13.75
C GLU A 1135 -9.06 -25.65 -14.11
N ILE A 1136 -9.66 -26.62 -14.81
CA ILE A 1136 -11.12 -26.73 -14.87
C ILE A 1136 -11.51 -27.24 -13.49
N ASP A 1137 -11.96 -26.31 -12.64
CA ASP A 1137 -12.16 -26.48 -11.19
C ASP A 1137 -13.43 -27.28 -10.86
N ASP A 1138 -13.57 -28.41 -11.55
CA ASP A 1138 -14.67 -29.35 -11.46
C ASP A 1138 -14.15 -30.54 -10.65
N GLY A 1139 -14.12 -30.35 -9.32
CA GLY A 1139 -13.42 -31.13 -8.27
C GLY A 1139 -13.57 -32.66 -8.33
N SER A 1140 -12.97 -33.26 -9.35
CA SER A 1140 -13.17 -34.64 -9.78
C SER A 1140 -11.84 -35.27 -10.22
N ALA A 1141 -11.83 -36.60 -10.36
CA ALA A 1141 -10.62 -37.39 -10.62
C ALA A 1141 -9.88 -37.06 -11.94
N ALA A 1142 -10.43 -36.20 -12.81
CA ALA A 1142 -9.81 -35.81 -14.07
C ALA A 1142 -8.51 -35.00 -13.88
N SER A 1143 -8.40 -34.15 -12.85
CA SER A 1143 -7.20 -33.32 -12.60
C SER A 1143 -5.95 -34.17 -12.37
N GLY A 1144 -6.09 -35.28 -11.65
CA GLY A 1144 -5.01 -36.24 -11.42
C GLY A 1144 -4.46 -36.87 -12.71
N SER A 1145 -5.29 -37.05 -13.74
CA SER A 1145 -4.92 -37.75 -14.98
C SER A 1145 -4.10 -36.88 -15.95
N PHE A 1146 -4.39 -35.58 -16.04
CA PHE A 1146 -3.63 -34.64 -16.86
C PHE A 1146 -2.22 -34.39 -16.30
N SER A 1147 -2.03 -34.49 -14.98
CA SER A 1147 -0.71 -34.31 -14.35
C SER A 1147 0.31 -35.36 -14.85
N GLY A 1148 -0.12 -36.60 -15.08
CA GLY A 1148 0.70 -37.65 -15.68
C GLY A 1148 1.15 -37.32 -17.11
N VAL A 1149 0.21 -36.85 -17.95
CA VAL A 1149 0.51 -36.42 -19.33
C VAL A 1149 1.54 -35.28 -19.36
N ILE A 1150 1.37 -34.27 -18.49
CA ILE A 1150 2.31 -33.15 -18.38
C ILE A 1150 3.68 -33.64 -17.87
N ALA A 1151 3.71 -34.51 -16.86
CA ALA A 1151 4.96 -35.04 -16.30
C ALA A 1151 5.76 -35.81 -17.35
N GLU A 1152 5.10 -36.67 -18.13
CA GLU A 1152 5.72 -37.43 -19.20
C GLU A 1152 6.17 -36.53 -20.37
N ALA A 1153 5.34 -35.58 -20.81
CA ALA A 1153 5.73 -34.60 -21.81
C ALA A 1153 6.97 -33.78 -21.38
N LYS A 1154 7.02 -33.35 -20.11
CA LYS A 1154 8.19 -32.68 -19.52
C LYS A 1154 9.41 -33.59 -19.45
N ALA A 1155 9.25 -34.87 -19.13
CA ALA A 1155 10.35 -35.83 -19.13
C ALA A 1155 10.97 -36.00 -20.53
N VAL A 1156 10.15 -36.08 -21.59
CA VAL A 1156 10.66 -36.13 -22.98
C VAL A 1156 11.29 -34.79 -23.40
N ILE A 1157 10.74 -33.64 -22.99
CA ILE A 1157 11.37 -32.32 -23.20
C ILE A 1157 12.74 -32.23 -22.51
N GLN A 1158 12.89 -32.85 -21.33
CA GLN A 1158 14.16 -32.93 -20.61
C GLN A 1158 15.18 -33.80 -21.37
N VAL A 1159 14.76 -34.94 -21.94
CA VAL A 1159 15.61 -35.76 -22.83
C VAL A 1159 16.13 -34.97 -24.03
N PHE A 1160 15.30 -34.10 -24.63
CA PHE A 1160 15.76 -33.17 -25.69
C PHE A 1160 16.81 -32.18 -25.17
N ALA A 1161 16.65 -31.66 -23.95
CA ALA A 1161 17.59 -30.71 -23.36
C ALA A 1161 18.95 -31.37 -23.08
N GLU A 1162 18.94 -32.56 -22.48
CA GLU A 1162 20.14 -33.35 -22.18
C GLU A 1162 20.89 -33.79 -23.44
N PHE A 1163 20.17 -34.24 -24.47
CA PHE A 1163 20.80 -34.59 -25.76
C PHE A 1163 21.40 -33.37 -26.48
N ASN A 1164 20.97 -32.15 -26.14
CA ASN A 1164 21.49 -30.90 -26.70
C ASN A 1164 22.50 -30.18 -25.78
N ASP A 1165 22.85 -30.76 -24.62
CA ASP A 1165 23.79 -30.14 -23.69
C ASP A 1165 25.27 -30.33 -24.14
N VAL A 1166 26.13 -29.40 -23.72
CA VAL A 1166 27.58 -29.42 -23.91
C VAL A 1166 28.28 -30.24 -22.80
N SER A 1167 27.65 -30.40 -21.62
CA SER A 1167 28.32 -30.98 -20.44
C SER A 1167 28.34 -32.51 -20.37
N ALA A 1168 27.46 -33.19 -21.12
CA ALA A 1168 27.34 -34.65 -21.07
C ALA A 1168 28.55 -35.37 -21.70
N LYS A 1169 28.96 -36.49 -21.09
CA LYS A 1169 30.09 -37.33 -21.55
C LYS A 1169 29.78 -38.21 -22.76
N ASP A 1170 28.52 -38.29 -23.14
CA ASP A 1170 28.00 -39.10 -24.25
C ASP A 1170 28.06 -38.36 -25.59
N ALA A 1171 27.76 -39.07 -26.69
CA ALA A 1171 27.47 -38.43 -27.97
C ALA A 1171 26.20 -37.56 -27.87
N THR A 1172 26.36 -36.24 -27.90
CA THR A 1172 25.29 -35.24 -27.90
C THR A 1172 25.06 -34.68 -29.30
N LEU A 1173 23.94 -34.01 -29.53
CA LEU A 1173 23.66 -33.30 -30.78
C LEU A 1173 24.76 -32.28 -31.12
N ILE A 1174 25.35 -31.64 -30.10
CA ILE A 1174 26.48 -30.71 -30.27
C ILE A 1174 27.76 -31.44 -30.64
N SER A 1175 28.07 -32.61 -30.06
CA SER A 1175 29.24 -33.40 -30.47
C SER A 1175 29.10 -33.91 -31.90
N ILE A 1176 27.92 -34.42 -32.26
CA ILE A 1176 27.56 -34.92 -33.59
C ILE A 1176 27.68 -33.82 -34.66
N SER A 1177 27.06 -32.66 -34.42
CA SER A 1177 27.11 -31.54 -35.36
C SER A 1177 28.50 -30.90 -35.47
N SER A 1178 29.26 -30.84 -34.36
CA SER A 1178 30.68 -30.42 -34.35
C SER A 1178 31.53 -31.38 -35.17
N LEU A 1179 31.37 -32.70 -35.01
CA LEU A 1179 32.14 -33.70 -35.76
C LEU A 1179 31.88 -33.59 -37.29
N VAL A 1180 30.61 -33.49 -37.68
CA VAL A 1180 30.19 -33.29 -39.08
C VAL A 1180 30.73 -31.97 -39.64
N ALA A 1181 30.65 -30.87 -38.88
CA ALA A 1181 31.18 -29.57 -39.29
C ALA A 1181 32.72 -29.57 -39.45
N ASN A 1182 33.43 -30.16 -38.49
CA ASN A 1182 34.89 -30.26 -38.49
C ASN A 1182 35.38 -31.10 -39.66
N THR A 1183 34.76 -32.26 -39.89
CA THR A 1183 35.09 -33.14 -41.03
C THR A 1183 34.82 -32.42 -42.36
N THR A 1184 33.66 -31.79 -42.50
CA THR A 1184 33.28 -31.02 -43.71
C THR A 1184 34.27 -29.89 -44.00
N MET A 1185 34.70 -29.16 -42.96
CA MET A 1185 35.64 -28.04 -43.09
C MET A 1185 37.08 -28.53 -43.37
N ALA A 1186 37.53 -29.58 -42.69
CA ALA A 1186 38.81 -30.22 -42.97
C ALA A 1186 38.88 -30.68 -44.42
N GLN A 1187 37.86 -31.40 -44.90
CA GLN A 1187 37.75 -31.83 -46.30
C GLN A 1187 37.74 -30.64 -47.28
N ALA A 1188 37.03 -29.55 -46.96
CA ALA A 1188 37.07 -28.33 -47.78
C ALA A 1188 38.47 -27.69 -47.86
N ILE A 1189 39.24 -27.74 -46.77
CA ILE A 1189 40.61 -27.23 -46.69
C ILE A 1189 41.61 -28.13 -47.43
N THR A 1190 41.46 -29.47 -47.35
CA THR A 1190 42.51 -30.42 -47.78
C THR A 1190 42.24 -31.17 -49.08
N ARG A 1191 40.98 -31.50 -49.44
CA ARG A 1191 40.70 -32.37 -50.59
C ARG A 1191 41.26 -31.84 -51.90
N GLU A 1192 41.56 -32.69 -52.87
CA GLU A 1192 41.94 -32.23 -54.21
C GLU A 1192 40.80 -31.40 -54.85
N LEU A 1193 41.18 -30.31 -55.52
CA LEU A 1193 40.25 -29.42 -56.22
C LEU A 1193 39.91 -30.01 -57.58
N LYS A 1194 38.64 -30.05 -57.95
CA LYS A 1194 38.23 -30.40 -59.31
C LYS A 1194 38.49 -29.22 -60.25
N VAL A 1195 38.59 -29.50 -61.55
CA VAL A 1195 38.75 -28.46 -62.58
C VAL A 1195 37.65 -27.40 -62.43
N GLY A 1196 38.03 -26.14 -62.28
CA GLY A 1196 37.12 -25.00 -62.06
C GLY A 1196 36.80 -24.67 -60.58
N GLU A 1197 37.20 -25.51 -59.61
CA GLU A 1197 37.04 -25.18 -58.18
C GLU A 1197 38.22 -24.38 -57.63
N THR A 1198 37.96 -23.34 -56.84
CA THR A 1198 38.99 -22.63 -56.08
C THR A 1198 38.88 -22.94 -54.59
N ARG A 1199 40.03 -23.09 -53.90
CA ARG A 1199 40.05 -23.37 -52.45
C ARG A 1199 39.27 -22.34 -51.62
N PRO A 1200 39.40 -21.02 -51.84
CA PRO A 1200 38.62 -20.03 -51.08
C PRO A 1200 37.11 -20.17 -51.31
N SER A 1201 36.66 -20.45 -52.54
CA SER A 1201 35.24 -20.66 -52.83
C SER A 1201 34.67 -21.89 -52.10
N LEU A 1202 35.39 -23.00 -52.12
CA LEU A 1202 34.99 -24.24 -51.44
C LEU A 1202 34.93 -24.07 -49.91
N VAL A 1203 35.98 -23.46 -49.32
CA VAL A 1203 36.04 -23.16 -47.88
C VAL A 1203 34.95 -22.16 -47.48
N ASN A 1204 34.69 -21.12 -48.29
CA ASN A 1204 33.61 -20.17 -48.03
C ASN A 1204 32.23 -20.86 -48.06
N LYS A 1205 31.98 -21.71 -49.06
CA LYS A 1205 30.72 -22.48 -49.18
C LYS A 1205 30.48 -23.39 -47.97
N ALA A 1206 31.52 -24.10 -47.52
CA ALA A 1206 31.46 -24.91 -46.30
C ALA A 1206 31.22 -24.04 -45.05
N LEU A 1207 31.96 -22.94 -44.90
CA LEU A 1207 31.85 -22.04 -43.75
C LEU A 1207 30.48 -21.36 -43.66
N CYS A 1208 29.91 -20.92 -44.78
CA CYS A 1208 28.55 -20.40 -44.86
C CYS A 1208 27.51 -21.48 -44.50
N GLY A 1209 27.67 -22.70 -45.00
CA GLY A 1209 26.76 -23.82 -44.70
C GLY A 1209 26.76 -24.24 -43.24
N ILE A 1210 27.91 -24.18 -42.57
CA ILE A 1210 28.12 -24.45 -41.15
C ILE A 1210 27.57 -23.30 -40.30
N ARG A 1211 27.92 -22.04 -40.62
CA ARG A 1211 27.41 -20.85 -39.93
C ARG A 1211 25.89 -20.74 -40.00
N LYS A 1212 25.27 -21.01 -41.16
CA LYS A 1212 23.80 -20.98 -41.31
C LYS A 1212 23.09 -21.94 -40.35
N ARG A 1213 23.75 -23.03 -39.96
CA ARG A 1213 23.20 -24.08 -39.07
C ARG A 1213 23.70 -23.99 -37.63
N GLY A 1214 24.48 -22.97 -37.28
CA GLY A 1214 25.02 -22.78 -35.93
C GLY A 1214 26.02 -23.84 -35.45
N TRP A 1215 26.53 -24.71 -36.35
CA TRP A 1215 27.43 -25.79 -35.95
C TRP A 1215 28.80 -25.23 -35.54
N LYS A 1216 29.34 -25.74 -34.43
CA LYS A 1216 30.64 -25.30 -33.90
C LYS A 1216 31.78 -25.89 -34.72
N LEU A 1217 32.86 -25.11 -34.89
CA LEU A 1217 34.10 -25.53 -35.52
C LEU A 1217 35.24 -25.54 -34.52
N HIS A 1218 36.16 -26.49 -34.69
CA HIS A 1218 37.42 -26.54 -33.95
C HIS A 1218 38.26 -25.28 -34.23
N PRO A 1219 38.89 -24.65 -33.21
CA PRO A 1219 39.63 -23.41 -33.38
C PRO A 1219 40.70 -23.43 -34.49
N VAL A 1220 41.36 -24.58 -34.68
CA VAL A 1220 42.38 -24.77 -35.73
C VAL A 1220 41.77 -24.67 -37.13
N LEU A 1221 40.57 -25.22 -37.34
CA LEU A 1221 39.84 -25.14 -38.60
C LEU A 1221 39.32 -23.72 -38.86
N VAL A 1222 38.92 -22.98 -37.82
CA VAL A 1222 38.57 -21.55 -37.92
C VAL A 1222 39.79 -20.71 -38.34
N GLN A 1223 40.94 -20.93 -37.71
CA GLN A 1223 42.18 -20.23 -38.05
C GLN A 1223 42.65 -20.54 -39.50
N ARG A 1224 42.64 -21.83 -39.89
CA ARG A 1224 43.10 -22.28 -41.22
C ARG A 1224 42.15 -21.86 -42.34
N SER A 1225 40.83 -21.94 -42.15
CA SER A 1225 39.85 -21.41 -43.10
C SER A 1225 39.99 -19.89 -43.27
N THR A 1226 40.19 -19.14 -42.18
CA THR A 1226 40.43 -17.69 -42.25
C THR A 1226 41.69 -17.35 -43.04
N ALA A 1227 42.79 -18.10 -42.84
CA ALA A 1227 44.03 -17.90 -43.59
C ALA A 1227 43.83 -18.14 -45.11
N VAL A 1228 43.12 -19.21 -45.47
CA VAL A 1228 42.76 -19.55 -46.86
C VAL A 1228 41.91 -18.44 -47.51
N LEU A 1229 40.90 -17.93 -46.80
CA LEU A 1229 40.04 -16.85 -47.30
C LEU A 1229 40.78 -15.51 -47.44
N GLN A 1230 41.83 -15.29 -46.65
CA GLN A 1230 42.73 -14.13 -46.77
C GLN A 1230 43.82 -14.31 -47.85
N GLY A 1231 43.79 -15.38 -48.64
CA GLY A 1231 44.79 -15.66 -49.68
C GLY A 1231 46.19 -15.94 -49.14
N LYS A 1232 46.35 -16.15 -47.83
CA LYS A 1232 47.65 -16.47 -47.22
C LYS A 1232 47.95 -17.94 -47.46
N ALA A 1233 49.09 -18.22 -48.08
CA ALA A 1233 49.58 -19.58 -48.24
C ALA A 1233 49.62 -20.29 -46.88
N PRO A 1234 49.02 -21.48 -46.72
CA PRO A 1234 49.06 -22.17 -45.44
C PRO A 1234 50.52 -22.51 -45.13
N LYS A 1235 51.04 -22.00 -44.00
CA LYS A 1235 52.35 -22.45 -43.50
C LYS A 1235 52.34 -23.98 -43.45
N PRO A 1236 53.28 -24.68 -44.12
CA PRO A 1236 53.42 -26.11 -43.95
C PRO A 1236 53.70 -26.39 -42.46
N ALA A 1237 53.17 -27.50 -41.95
CA ALA A 1237 53.57 -27.97 -40.64
C ALA A 1237 55.09 -28.21 -40.66
N ALA A 1238 55.78 -27.78 -39.60
CA ALA A 1238 57.12 -28.28 -39.36
C ALA A 1238 57.01 -29.80 -39.11
N LYS A 1239 57.95 -30.56 -39.68
CA LYS A 1239 58.11 -31.99 -39.39
C LYS A 1239 58.59 -32.20 -37.95
#